data_AF-A0A2D6ET98-F1
#
_entry.id   AF-A0A2D6ET98-F1
#
_cell.length_a   1.000
_cell.length_b   1.000
_cell.length_c   1.000
_cell.angle_alpha   90.00
_cell.angle_beta   90.00
_cell.angle_gamma   90.00
#
_symmetry.space_group_name_H-M   'P 1'
#
loop_
_entity.id
_entity.type
_entity.pdbx_description
1 polymer ?
#
loop_
_entity_poly.entity_id
_entity_poly.type
_entity_poly.pdbx_seq_one_letter_code
_entity_poly.pdbx_strand_id
1 'polypeptide(L)'
;MKKEKEKSHALYFLVAVSLLIITSIWVIWWETKTLRPWKDYQKKYHQLVVAQLEKELEQSNAEFLSDSAQKEYNDFKSALEKAKVEFESPAAQTEYKKAGKELGNVSGELKRARHNFQKLRSSYLKTEYDYIKHSNAKDKLTLDELNKEIAQFDKRITQLESKKRTYKTKLAKMTAPVDELTMKMNGFTLATDNLKKQIASFSNQKIEIKQIHIPELGRTDRCSSCHIGIDQSREVSSAEPFTTHPGREIFLGDHQVSQFGCTSCHRGQGRATSSVMKGHGDVKHWDYPMLRGDLVQASCVLCHEKVKGLRGAETVSFGIETLERKGCYGCHKIAGYEDISKIGPVLSGIGTKVNYTWEVNWLKDPKSVLPTARMPKFGFNDEEAKAIVDYLFKLNVADRVDAPAKEPDWDLVDKGKGIFRQSRCSICHPAQNKGGAFKNIYAPDLTKVGSKVRIEWLKKWLKKPQEYFPETRMPRFRFTDEEISALSEYIMSEFVDWDIEDQKLKEKEPIGEQHIELGARLIEKYGCFGCHDIKGMEKAVKIGPFLKKEDVVNKIGAEISSIGSKPFERLDTGKVADKIKDRKSYLKTKLESPRVFRDNLLMPDFGFNEKEIDGLLTMLLGFTAEEVPLRYKVLDIPSDYKLTGDFAKIAEDVKCLSCHTIKGVGGGFAPDLTFEGSKVKIEWLRDFLKNPDVIRPMLKQMPMFKLGGEIGMIRGYLSEHEVNIIINYIRTVLVTRDIPDDFEMNKRLTDVNAEEGKALFRKKGCLGCHQIGKDGGAVGPNLSSVGSRLNPGYLYMHQKDPQKMVPGAVEPNYNMNEEELLNITQYLVNLQK
;
A
#
# COMPACT_ATOMS: atom_id res chain seq x y z
N MET A 1 -85.96 43.42 19.40
CA MET A 1 -84.95 43.17 18.34
C MET A 1 -84.29 44.48 17.93
N LYS A 2 -83.26 44.95 18.66
CA LYS A 2 -82.40 46.10 18.27
C LYS A 2 -81.29 46.26 19.30
N LYS A 3 -80.16 45.56 19.12
CA LYS A 3 -78.80 45.90 19.62
C LYS A 3 -77.78 44.78 19.33
N GLU A 4 -77.62 44.40 18.07
CA GLU A 4 -76.38 43.77 17.58
C GLU A 4 -76.04 44.41 16.23
N LYS A 5 -75.65 45.69 16.29
CA LYS A 5 -75.08 46.41 15.15
C LYS A 5 -73.58 46.14 15.14
N GLU A 6 -73.11 45.49 14.08
CA GLU A 6 -71.83 45.72 13.42
C GLU A 6 -70.59 45.73 14.33
N LYS A 7 -70.19 44.56 14.85
CA LYS A 7 -68.78 44.36 15.19
C LYS A 7 -68.01 44.24 13.87
N SER A 8 -67.36 45.31 13.45
CA SER A 8 -66.51 45.31 12.26
C SER A 8 -65.36 44.32 12.44
N HIS A 9 -65.42 43.19 11.73
CA HIS A 9 -64.33 42.22 11.68
C HIS A 9 -63.16 42.69 10.80
N ALA A 10 -63.25 43.88 10.19
CA ALA A 10 -62.24 44.41 9.29
C ALA A 10 -60.86 44.56 9.95
N LEU A 11 -60.80 44.96 11.22
CA LEU A 11 -59.54 45.05 11.97
C LEU A 11 -58.92 43.67 12.20
N TYR A 12 -59.73 42.68 12.58
CA TYR A 12 -59.27 41.29 12.76
C TYR A 12 -58.81 40.67 11.44
N PHE A 13 -59.51 40.96 10.34
CA PHE A 13 -59.14 40.53 9.00
C PHE A 13 -57.83 41.18 8.53
N LEU A 14 -57.67 42.50 8.73
CA LEU A 14 -56.41 43.21 8.44
C LEU A 14 -55.24 42.62 9.22
N VAL A 15 -55.41 42.40 10.52
CA VAL A 15 -54.37 41.78 11.37
C VAL A 15 -54.04 40.37 10.88
N ALA A 16 -55.03 39.55 10.55
CA ALA A 16 -54.82 38.21 10.02
C ALA A 16 -54.08 38.20 8.67
N VAL A 17 -54.46 39.09 7.75
CA VAL A 17 -53.80 39.25 6.44
C VAL A 17 -52.37 39.78 6.60
N SER A 18 -52.14 40.76 7.46
CA SER A 18 -50.80 41.26 7.76
C SER A 18 -49.91 40.18 8.38
N LEU A 19 -50.44 39.38 9.33
CA LEU A 19 -49.73 38.23 9.89
C LEU A 19 -49.42 37.18 8.83
N LEU A 20 -50.34 36.88 7.92
CA LEU A 20 -50.12 35.96 6.80
C LEU A 20 -49.00 36.48 5.87
N ILE A 21 -48.99 37.77 5.54
CA ILE A 21 -47.96 38.38 4.67
C ILE A 21 -46.60 38.35 5.38
N ILE A 22 -46.53 38.77 6.65
CA ILE A 22 -45.28 38.79 7.42
C ILE A 22 -44.72 37.38 7.57
N THR A 23 -45.56 36.40 7.92
CA THR A 23 -45.14 35.01 8.02
C THR A 23 -44.73 34.44 6.67
N SER A 24 -45.41 34.79 5.57
CA SER A 24 -45.01 34.37 4.22
C SER A 24 -43.65 34.95 3.82
N ILE A 25 -43.42 36.25 4.07
CA ILE A 25 -42.13 36.91 3.81
C ILE A 25 -41.04 36.26 4.67
N TRP A 26 -41.32 36.01 5.95
CA TRP A 26 -40.38 35.35 6.86
C TRP A 26 -40.05 33.93 6.42
N VAL A 27 -41.04 33.14 6.00
CA VAL A 27 -40.85 31.78 5.47
C VAL A 27 -40.00 31.81 4.19
N ILE A 28 -40.27 32.73 3.26
CA ILE A 28 -39.47 32.89 2.04
C ILE A 28 -38.04 33.30 2.38
N TRP A 29 -37.85 34.27 3.27
CA TRP A 29 -36.52 34.70 3.70
C TRP A 29 -35.75 33.56 4.39
N TRP A 30 -36.40 32.84 5.29
CA TRP A 30 -35.84 31.68 5.98
C TRP A 30 -35.45 30.56 5.00
N GLU A 31 -36.36 30.17 4.11
CA GLU A 31 -36.13 29.14 3.09
C GLU A 31 -34.97 29.51 2.14
N THR A 32 -34.83 30.80 1.79
CA THR A 32 -33.84 31.24 0.81
C THR A 32 -32.49 31.60 1.40
N LYS A 33 -32.42 32.07 2.65
CA LYS A 33 -31.18 32.56 3.28
C LYS A 33 -30.64 31.67 4.38
N THR A 34 -31.49 31.07 5.22
CA THR A 34 -30.99 30.27 6.37
C THR A 34 -30.95 28.77 6.08
N LEU A 35 -31.88 28.23 5.29
CA LEU A 35 -31.94 26.79 5.00
C LEU A 35 -31.08 26.35 3.81
N ARG A 36 -30.61 27.29 2.98
CA ARG A 36 -29.87 26.99 1.74
C ARG A 36 -28.51 27.72 1.62
N PRO A 37 -27.65 27.70 2.67
CA PRO A 37 -26.36 28.39 2.63
C PRO A 37 -25.42 27.85 1.54
N TRP A 38 -25.60 26.60 1.11
CA TRP A 38 -24.86 25.97 0.02
C TRP A 38 -24.87 26.78 -1.29
N LYS A 39 -25.95 27.53 -1.57
CA LYS A 39 -26.05 28.37 -2.78
C LYS A 39 -24.98 29.46 -2.81
N ASP A 40 -24.66 30.03 -1.65
CA ASP A 40 -23.69 31.12 -1.56
C ASP A 40 -22.26 30.59 -1.73
N TYR A 41 -21.96 29.36 -1.27
CA TYR A 41 -20.70 28.69 -1.59
C TYR A 41 -20.57 28.44 -3.11
N GLN A 42 -21.62 27.99 -3.80
CA GLN A 42 -21.55 27.78 -5.25
C GLN A 42 -21.29 29.08 -6.02
N LYS A 43 -22.01 30.15 -5.66
CA LYS A 43 -21.80 31.48 -6.26
C LYS A 43 -20.38 31.95 -6.07
N LYS A 44 -19.87 31.86 -4.84
CA LYS A 44 -18.51 32.30 -4.52
C LYS A 44 -17.47 31.47 -5.26
N TYR A 45 -17.64 30.16 -5.37
CA TYR A 45 -16.77 29.31 -6.16
C TYR A 45 -16.76 29.70 -7.64
N HIS A 46 -17.94 29.89 -8.27
CA HIS A 46 -18.03 30.33 -9.67
C HIS A 46 -17.36 31.69 -9.88
N GLN A 47 -17.53 32.64 -8.94
CA GLN A 47 -16.84 33.94 -8.99
C GLN A 47 -15.32 33.80 -8.95
N LEU A 48 -14.79 32.91 -8.10
CA LEU A 48 -13.34 32.66 -8.02
C LEU A 48 -12.80 32.05 -9.31
N VAL A 49 -13.49 31.06 -9.88
CA VAL A 49 -13.12 30.44 -11.16
C VAL A 49 -13.12 31.49 -12.28
N VAL A 50 -14.18 32.28 -12.39
CA VAL A 50 -14.31 33.32 -13.42
C VAL A 50 -13.22 34.38 -13.26
N ALA A 51 -12.96 34.88 -12.04
CA ALA A 51 -11.92 35.87 -11.81
C ALA A 51 -10.52 35.37 -12.21
N GLN A 52 -10.21 34.09 -11.95
CA GLN A 52 -8.96 33.48 -12.39
C GLN A 52 -8.88 33.34 -13.91
N LEU A 53 -9.96 32.87 -14.56
CA LEU A 53 -10.04 32.76 -16.01
C LEU A 53 -9.95 34.13 -16.70
N GLU A 54 -10.54 35.17 -16.13
CA GLU A 54 -10.45 36.54 -16.64
C GLU A 54 -9.02 37.06 -16.56
N LYS A 55 -8.29 36.75 -15.48
CA LYS A 55 -6.86 37.07 -15.36
C LYS A 55 -6.01 36.31 -16.39
N GLU A 56 -6.27 35.02 -16.60
CA GLU A 56 -5.62 34.21 -17.64
C GLU A 56 -5.91 34.78 -19.03
N LEU A 57 -7.14 35.24 -19.28
CA LEU A 57 -7.54 35.87 -20.53
C LEU A 57 -6.87 37.24 -20.73
N GLU A 58 -6.76 38.06 -19.69
CA GLU A 58 -6.05 39.34 -19.72
C GLU A 58 -4.58 39.14 -20.08
N GLN A 59 -3.92 38.16 -19.44
CA GLN A 59 -2.54 37.81 -19.75
C GLN A 59 -2.39 37.32 -21.20
N SER A 60 -3.25 36.41 -21.64
CA SER A 60 -3.21 35.89 -23.02
C SER A 60 -3.49 36.98 -24.06
N ASN A 61 -4.38 37.93 -23.76
CA ASN A 61 -4.61 39.10 -24.62
C ASN A 61 -3.38 40.02 -24.63
N ALA A 62 -2.74 40.28 -23.49
CA ALA A 62 -1.53 41.11 -23.43
C ALA A 62 -0.36 40.49 -24.22
N GLU A 63 -0.19 39.16 -24.16
CA GLU A 63 0.78 38.41 -24.97
C GLU A 63 0.48 38.57 -26.47
N PHE A 64 -0.79 38.45 -26.87
CA PHE A 64 -1.21 38.67 -28.26
C PHE A 64 -1.03 40.12 -28.74
N LEU A 65 -1.24 41.11 -27.86
CA LEU A 65 -1.06 42.54 -28.16
C LEU A 65 0.40 43.01 -28.15
N SER A 66 1.36 42.14 -27.80
CA SER A 66 2.77 42.47 -27.85
C SER A 66 3.22 42.82 -29.27
N ASP A 67 4.18 43.75 -29.40
CA ASP A 67 4.68 44.19 -30.71
C ASP A 67 5.17 43.04 -31.59
N SER A 68 5.79 42.02 -30.98
CA SER A 68 6.27 40.83 -31.69
C SER A 68 5.12 39.97 -32.21
N ALA A 69 4.13 39.66 -31.37
CA ALA A 69 3.00 38.81 -31.76
C ALA A 69 2.08 39.53 -32.76
N GLN A 70 1.86 40.84 -32.59
CA GLN A 70 1.02 41.63 -33.49
C GLN A 70 1.67 41.80 -34.86
N LYS A 71 3.00 41.93 -34.92
CA LYS A 71 3.77 41.92 -36.16
C LYS A 71 3.66 40.57 -36.88
N GLU A 72 3.93 39.46 -36.18
CA GLU A 72 3.78 38.11 -36.73
C GLU A 72 2.36 37.84 -37.24
N TYR A 73 1.34 38.21 -36.46
CA TYR A 73 -0.06 38.07 -36.87
C TYR A 73 -0.38 38.85 -38.14
N ASN A 74 0.09 40.10 -38.26
CA ASN A 74 -0.12 40.94 -39.44
C ASN A 74 0.66 40.43 -40.67
N ASP A 75 1.87 39.89 -40.46
CA ASP A 75 2.68 39.25 -41.48
C ASP A 75 1.98 37.98 -42.01
N PHE A 76 1.49 37.11 -41.12
CA PHE A 76 0.72 35.93 -41.50
C PHE A 76 -0.62 36.28 -42.16
N LYS A 77 -1.32 37.32 -41.69
CA LYS A 77 -2.55 37.81 -42.31
C LYS A 77 -2.31 38.28 -43.74
N SER A 78 -1.24 39.04 -43.95
CA SER A 78 -0.86 39.53 -45.28
C SER A 78 -0.42 38.39 -46.20
N ALA A 79 0.32 37.41 -45.67
CA ALA A 79 0.71 36.21 -46.41
C ALA A 79 -0.51 35.34 -46.77
N LEU A 80 -1.47 35.18 -45.85
CA LEU A 80 -2.69 34.41 -46.09
C LEU A 80 -3.54 35.05 -47.19
N GLU A 81 -3.69 36.37 -47.18
CA GLU A 81 -4.46 37.08 -48.20
C GLU A 81 -3.83 36.90 -49.59
N LYS A 82 -2.49 37.01 -49.68
CA LYS A 82 -1.75 36.74 -50.92
C LYS A 82 -1.96 35.29 -51.38
N ALA A 83 -1.82 34.32 -50.47
CA ALA A 83 -2.00 32.90 -50.79
C ALA A 83 -3.44 32.57 -51.23
N LYS A 84 -4.45 33.23 -50.64
CA LYS A 84 -5.85 33.11 -51.06
C LYS A 84 -6.07 33.67 -52.45
N VAL A 85 -5.60 34.88 -52.74
CA VAL A 85 -5.70 35.49 -54.07
C VAL A 85 -5.02 34.62 -55.13
N GLU A 86 -3.85 34.06 -54.83
CA GLU A 86 -3.14 33.16 -55.72
C GLU A 86 -3.92 31.86 -55.97
N PHE A 87 -4.47 31.25 -54.91
CA PHE A 87 -5.29 30.06 -55.01
C PHE A 87 -6.64 30.30 -55.73
N GLU A 88 -7.26 31.47 -55.53
CA GLU A 88 -8.52 31.89 -56.16
C GLU A 88 -8.35 32.34 -57.62
N SER A 89 -7.10 32.48 -58.09
CA SER A 89 -6.83 32.84 -59.48
C SER A 89 -7.49 31.85 -60.46
N PRO A 90 -7.97 32.34 -61.63
CA PRO A 90 -8.65 31.47 -62.61
C PRO A 90 -7.82 30.26 -63.04
N ALA A 91 -6.49 30.43 -63.14
CA ALA A 91 -5.56 29.35 -63.50
C ALA A 91 -5.48 28.28 -62.40
N ALA A 92 -5.26 28.67 -61.13
CA ALA A 92 -5.16 27.75 -60.01
C ALA A 92 -6.49 27.02 -59.75
N GLN A 93 -7.62 27.72 -59.83
CA GLN A 93 -8.95 27.14 -59.66
C GLN A 93 -9.31 26.14 -60.77
N THR A 94 -8.89 26.42 -62.02
CA THR A 94 -9.10 25.50 -63.14
C THR A 94 -8.29 24.22 -62.94
N GLU A 95 -7.04 24.33 -62.51
CA GLU A 95 -6.19 23.18 -62.23
C GLU A 95 -6.66 22.38 -61.01
N TYR A 96 -7.13 23.06 -59.95
CA TYR A 96 -7.69 22.43 -58.75
C TYR A 96 -8.96 21.63 -59.07
N LYS A 97 -9.91 22.23 -59.81
CA LYS A 97 -11.12 21.54 -60.28
C LYS A 97 -10.79 20.35 -61.18
N LYS A 98 -9.80 20.49 -62.07
CA LYS A 98 -9.34 19.39 -62.93
C LYS A 98 -8.73 18.25 -62.12
N ALA A 99 -7.82 18.53 -61.19
CA ALA A 99 -7.23 17.52 -60.30
C ALA A 99 -8.27 16.86 -59.38
N GLY A 100 -9.27 17.62 -58.91
CA GLY A 100 -10.39 17.11 -58.13
C GLY A 100 -11.28 16.16 -58.92
N LYS A 101 -11.56 16.49 -60.19
CA LYS A 101 -12.32 15.61 -61.11
C LYS A 101 -11.55 14.31 -61.38
N GLU A 102 -10.26 14.38 -61.65
CA GLU A 102 -9.41 13.19 -61.84
C GLU A 102 -9.32 12.32 -60.58
N LEU A 103 -9.20 12.93 -59.40
CA LEU A 103 -9.24 12.22 -58.13
C LEU A 103 -10.58 11.50 -57.92
N GLY A 104 -11.69 12.14 -58.28
CA GLY A 104 -13.03 11.55 -58.25
C GLY A 104 -13.15 10.34 -59.19
N ASN A 105 -12.66 10.47 -60.43
CA ASN A 105 -12.64 9.39 -61.41
C ASN A 105 -11.81 8.19 -60.92
N VAL A 106 -10.57 8.44 -60.48
CA VAL A 106 -9.66 7.40 -59.97
C VAL A 106 -10.23 6.75 -58.71
N SER A 107 -10.85 7.51 -57.81
CA SER A 107 -11.49 6.97 -56.61
C SER A 107 -12.70 6.10 -56.94
N GLY A 108 -13.49 6.48 -57.96
CA GLY A 108 -14.58 5.67 -58.49
C GLY A 108 -14.09 4.36 -59.12
N GLU A 109 -13.02 4.40 -59.92
CA GLU A 109 -12.38 3.22 -60.48
C GLU A 109 -11.82 2.29 -59.40
N LEU A 110 -11.12 2.84 -58.40
CA LEU A 110 -10.57 2.07 -57.30
C LEU A 110 -11.67 1.37 -56.49
N LYS A 111 -12.80 2.04 -56.24
CA LYS A 111 -13.96 1.45 -55.56
C LYS A 111 -14.51 0.26 -56.35
N ARG A 112 -14.67 0.40 -57.68
CA ARG A 112 -15.10 -0.69 -58.56
C ARG A 112 -14.10 -1.85 -58.59
N ALA A 113 -12.81 -1.55 -58.70
CA ALA A 113 -11.74 -2.54 -58.72
C ALA A 113 -11.67 -3.35 -57.41
N ARG A 114 -11.76 -2.69 -56.24
CA ARG A 114 -11.80 -3.35 -54.93
C ARG A 114 -13.04 -4.23 -54.76
N HIS A 115 -14.21 -3.77 -55.21
CA HIS A 115 -15.44 -4.56 -55.18
C HIS A 115 -15.31 -5.84 -56.01
N ASN A 116 -14.76 -5.73 -57.22
CA ASN A 116 -14.52 -6.89 -58.09
C ASN A 116 -13.46 -7.83 -57.52
N PHE A 117 -12.37 -7.30 -56.96
CA PHE A 117 -11.36 -8.07 -56.26
C PHE A 117 -11.93 -8.87 -55.08
N GLN A 118 -12.81 -8.25 -54.28
CA GLN A 118 -13.47 -8.94 -53.17
C GLN A 118 -14.40 -10.07 -53.64
N LYS A 119 -15.12 -9.87 -54.76
CA LYS A 119 -15.89 -10.93 -55.40
C LYS A 119 -15.01 -12.09 -55.86
N LEU A 120 -13.91 -11.79 -56.55
CA LEU A 120 -12.94 -12.80 -57.03
C LEU A 120 -12.33 -13.58 -55.86
N ARG A 121 -11.92 -12.90 -54.79
CA ARG A 121 -11.40 -13.54 -53.58
C ARG A 121 -12.44 -14.42 -52.89
N SER A 122 -13.70 -14.00 -52.87
CA SER A 122 -14.79 -14.82 -52.32
C SER A 122 -15.04 -16.07 -53.16
N SER A 123 -15.00 -15.95 -54.49
CA SER A 123 -15.07 -17.09 -55.42
C SER A 123 -13.87 -18.03 -55.27
N TYR A 124 -12.66 -17.48 -55.08
CA TYR A 124 -11.44 -18.25 -54.83
C TYR A 124 -11.56 -19.06 -53.53
N LEU A 125 -11.94 -18.42 -52.41
CA LEU A 125 -12.09 -19.10 -51.12
C LEU A 125 -13.17 -20.20 -51.15
N LYS A 126 -14.27 -19.96 -51.88
CA LYS A 126 -15.29 -20.99 -52.09
C LYS A 126 -14.74 -22.17 -52.89
N THR A 127 -14.05 -21.90 -54.00
CA THR A 127 -13.46 -22.94 -54.86
C THR A 127 -12.33 -23.69 -54.15
N GLU A 128 -11.59 -23.02 -53.28
CA GLU A 128 -10.53 -23.59 -52.45
C GLU A 128 -11.11 -24.55 -51.40
N TYR A 129 -12.20 -24.14 -50.75
CA TYR A 129 -12.96 -25.01 -49.87
C TYR A 129 -13.50 -26.25 -50.61
N ASP A 130 -14.09 -26.07 -51.80
CA ASP A 130 -14.62 -27.17 -52.61
C ASP A 130 -13.51 -28.11 -53.09
N TYR A 131 -12.33 -27.59 -53.45
CA TYR A 131 -11.14 -28.36 -53.81
C TYR A 131 -10.57 -29.16 -52.63
N ILE A 132 -10.42 -28.55 -51.45
CA ILE A 132 -9.96 -29.25 -50.23
C ILE A 132 -10.91 -30.41 -49.88
N LYS A 133 -12.21 -30.23 -50.12
CA LYS A 133 -13.23 -31.22 -49.78
C LYS A 133 -13.34 -32.38 -50.78
N HIS A 134 -13.13 -32.14 -52.07
CA HIS A 134 -13.38 -33.15 -53.12
C HIS A 134 -12.15 -33.52 -53.96
N SER A 135 -11.03 -32.80 -53.81
CA SER A 135 -9.74 -33.03 -54.50
C SER A 135 -9.84 -33.19 -56.02
N ASN A 136 -10.75 -32.46 -56.67
CA ASN A 136 -10.99 -32.61 -58.10
C ASN A 136 -10.02 -31.75 -58.94
N ALA A 137 -9.66 -32.22 -60.14
CA ALA A 137 -8.71 -31.54 -61.02
C ALA A 137 -9.26 -30.25 -61.67
N LYS A 138 -10.59 -30.12 -61.76
CA LYS A 138 -11.26 -28.98 -62.39
C LYS A 138 -11.19 -27.73 -61.52
N ASP A 139 -11.44 -27.86 -60.23
CA ASP A 139 -11.37 -26.80 -59.22
C ASP A 139 -9.94 -26.31 -59.07
N LYS A 140 -8.94 -27.18 -59.20
CA LYS A 140 -7.53 -26.77 -59.23
C LYS A 140 -7.21 -25.84 -60.41
N LEU A 141 -7.69 -26.17 -61.62
CA LEU A 141 -7.52 -25.30 -62.79
C LEU A 141 -8.24 -23.96 -62.59
N THR A 142 -9.46 -23.97 -62.04
CA THR A 142 -10.22 -22.76 -61.71
C THR A 142 -9.54 -21.90 -60.63
N LEU A 143 -8.89 -22.52 -59.63
CA LEU A 143 -8.08 -21.81 -58.63
C LEU A 143 -6.88 -21.12 -59.27
N ASP A 144 -6.18 -21.78 -60.19
CA ASP A 144 -5.03 -21.21 -60.90
C ASP A 144 -5.45 -20.01 -61.78
N GLU A 145 -6.62 -20.09 -62.43
CA GLU A 145 -7.20 -18.98 -63.20
C GLU A 145 -7.61 -17.80 -62.30
N LEU A 146 -8.34 -18.08 -61.21
CA LEU A 146 -8.74 -17.06 -60.24
C LEU A 146 -7.53 -16.39 -59.58
N ASN A 147 -6.46 -17.13 -59.29
CA ASN A 147 -5.22 -16.55 -58.75
C ASN A 147 -4.54 -15.61 -59.75
N LYS A 148 -4.53 -15.94 -61.05
CA LYS A 148 -4.01 -15.04 -62.09
C LYS A 148 -4.83 -13.76 -62.18
N GLU A 149 -6.16 -13.86 -62.13
CA GLU A 149 -7.04 -12.68 -62.13
C GLU A 149 -6.85 -11.82 -60.87
N ILE A 150 -6.77 -12.44 -59.69
CA ILE A 150 -6.50 -11.77 -58.42
C ILE A 150 -5.18 -10.98 -58.49
N ALA A 151 -4.11 -11.58 -59.02
CA ALA A 151 -2.81 -10.90 -59.18
C ALA A 151 -2.89 -9.71 -60.15
N GLN A 152 -3.69 -9.81 -61.22
CA GLN A 152 -3.90 -8.69 -62.15
C GLN A 152 -4.68 -7.54 -61.50
N PHE A 153 -5.75 -7.85 -60.76
CA PHE A 153 -6.53 -6.84 -60.04
C PHE A 153 -5.72 -6.17 -58.92
N ASP A 154 -4.89 -6.92 -58.21
CA ASP A 154 -4.01 -6.39 -57.16
C ASP A 154 -3.00 -5.38 -57.73
N LYS A 155 -2.36 -5.70 -58.87
CA LYS A 155 -1.50 -4.78 -59.61
C LYS A 155 -2.26 -3.52 -60.04
N ARG A 156 -3.50 -3.66 -60.53
CA ARG A 156 -4.34 -2.52 -60.94
C ARG A 156 -4.76 -1.66 -59.75
N ILE A 157 -5.12 -2.26 -58.62
CA ILE A 157 -5.45 -1.55 -57.37
C ILE A 157 -4.25 -0.74 -56.90
N THR A 158 -3.06 -1.35 -56.84
CA THR A 158 -1.81 -0.69 -56.45
C THR A 158 -1.51 0.52 -57.36
N GLN A 159 -1.69 0.38 -58.68
CA GLN A 159 -1.53 1.50 -59.62
C GLN A 159 -2.54 2.63 -59.38
N LEU A 160 -3.81 2.29 -59.14
CA LEU A 160 -4.87 3.27 -58.88
C LEU A 160 -4.67 3.97 -57.53
N GLU A 161 -4.18 3.27 -56.51
CA GLU A 161 -3.82 3.85 -55.21
C GLU A 161 -2.66 4.83 -55.32
N SER A 162 -1.62 4.47 -56.08
CA SER A 162 -0.51 5.37 -56.40
C SER A 162 -1.01 6.63 -57.10
N LYS A 163 -1.85 6.50 -58.14
CA LYS A 163 -2.47 7.64 -58.84
C LYS A 163 -3.34 8.50 -57.91
N LYS A 164 -4.16 7.86 -57.06
CA LYS A 164 -4.99 8.54 -56.05
C LYS A 164 -4.12 9.36 -55.09
N ARG A 165 -3.01 8.78 -54.61
CA ARG A 165 -2.05 9.47 -53.75
C ARG A 165 -1.45 10.67 -54.46
N THR A 166 -1.03 10.53 -55.72
CA THR A 166 -0.50 11.63 -56.53
C THR A 166 -1.48 12.79 -56.64
N TYR A 167 -2.73 12.55 -57.02
CA TYR A 167 -3.74 13.61 -57.12
C TYR A 167 -4.14 14.20 -55.76
N LYS A 168 -4.22 13.37 -54.70
CA LYS A 168 -4.46 13.86 -53.33
C LYS A 168 -3.32 14.76 -52.84
N THR A 169 -2.06 14.36 -53.05
CA THR A 169 -0.89 15.18 -52.75
C THR A 169 -0.85 16.45 -53.58
N LYS A 170 -1.25 16.38 -54.87
CA LYS A 170 -1.35 17.56 -55.72
C LYS A 170 -2.37 18.57 -55.18
N LEU A 171 -3.59 18.12 -54.85
CA LEU A 171 -4.61 18.99 -54.24
C LEU A 171 -4.16 19.57 -52.90
N ALA A 172 -3.55 18.74 -52.03
CA ALA A 172 -3.03 19.19 -50.75
C ALA A 172 -1.91 20.22 -50.91
N LYS A 173 -1.00 20.06 -51.88
CA LYS A 173 0.04 21.07 -52.18
C LYS A 173 -0.55 22.41 -52.64
N MET A 174 -1.67 22.37 -53.36
CA MET A 174 -2.34 23.57 -53.84
C MET A 174 -3.08 24.33 -52.72
N THR A 175 -3.57 23.63 -51.68
CA THR A 175 -4.22 24.27 -50.52
C THR A 175 -3.27 24.52 -49.35
N ALA A 176 -2.12 23.83 -49.29
CA ALA A 176 -1.19 23.87 -48.17
C ALA A 176 -0.78 25.28 -47.72
N PRO A 177 -0.46 26.25 -48.60
CA PRO A 177 -0.13 27.60 -48.17
C PRO A 177 -1.30 28.28 -47.43
N VAL A 178 -2.53 28.10 -47.91
CA VAL A 178 -3.74 28.66 -47.30
C VAL A 178 -4.05 27.94 -45.99
N ASP A 179 -3.98 26.61 -45.97
CA ASP A 179 -4.31 25.78 -44.80
C ASP A 179 -3.31 26.00 -43.65
N GLU A 180 -2.01 26.05 -43.94
CA GLU A 180 -0.94 26.26 -42.95
C GLU A 180 -1.03 27.66 -42.32
N LEU A 181 -1.20 28.68 -43.16
CA LEU A 181 -1.34 30.06 -42.68
C LEU A 181 -2.65 30.26 -41.89
N THR A 182 -3.75 29.62 -42.32
CA THR A 182 -5.01 29.64 -41.57
C THR A 182 -4.87 28.96 -40.20
N MET A 183 -4.18 27.82 -40.12
CA MET A 183 -3.93 27.13 -38.85
C MET A 183 -3.06 27.96 -37.90
N LYS A 184 -1.99 28.59 -38.41
CA LYS A 184 -1.15 29.50 -37.64
C LYS A 184 -1.95 30.70 -37.11
N MET A 185 -2.78 31.33 -37.96
CA MET A 185 -3.66 32.43 -37.57
C MET A 185 -4.69 32.03 -36.50
N ASN A 186 -5.31 30.86 -36.64
CA ASN A 186 -6.23 30.33 -35.63
C ASN A 186 -5.50 30.03 -34.31
N GLY A 187 -4.23 29.64 -34.35
CA GLY A 187 -3.41 29.42 -33.16
C GLY A 187 -3.30 30.64 -32.25
N PHE A 188 -3.25 31.85 -32.82
CA PHE A 188 -3.19 33.10 -32.05
C PHE A 188 -4.48 33.43 -31.29
N THR A 189 -5.63 32.94 -31.76
CA THR A 189 -6.96 33.23 -31.17
C THR A 189 -7.57 32.05 -30.41
N LEU A 190 -7.08 30.83 -30.65
CA LEU A 190 -7.62 29.59 -30.07
C LEU A 190 -7.58 29.60 -28.54
N ALA A 191 -6.47 30.07 -27.94
CA ALA A 191 -6.31 30.14 -26.50
C ALA A 191 -7.32 31.11 -25.86
N THR A 192 -7.45 32.31 -26.43
CA THR A 192 -8.37 33.35 -25.93
C THR A 192 -9.84 32.98 -26.15
N ASP A 193 -10.19 32.38 -27.28
CA ASP A 193 -11.54 31.89 -27.56
C ASP A 193 -11.93 30.73 -26.64
N ASN A 194 -10.99 29.84 -26.31
CA ASN A 194 -11.24 28.77 -25.35
C ASN A 194 -11.48 29.32 -23.95
N LEU A 195 -10.67 30.29 -23.49
CA LEU A 195 -10.86 30.97 -22.21
C LEU A 195 -12.21 31.70 -22.14
N LYS A 196 -12.60 32.43 -23.19
CA LYS A 196 -13.93 33.08 -23.28
C LYS A 196 -15.08 32.08 -23.19
N LYS A 197 -14.98 30.93 -23.87
CA LYS A 197 -15.97 29.86 -23.78
C LYS A 197 -16.06 29.28 -22.36
N GLN A 198 -14.93 29.09 -21.70
CA GLN A 198 -14.91 28.61 -20.31
C GLN A 198 -15.54 29.62 -19.35
N ILE A 199 -15.21 30.91 -19.46
CA ILE A 199 -15.83 31.98 -18.68
C ILE A 199 -17.35 32.00 -18.89
N ALA A 200 -17.82 31.96 -20.13
CA ALA A 200 -19.25 31.93 -20.43
C ALA A 200 -19.95 30.68 -19.87
N SER A 201 -19.28 29.53 -19.88
CA SER A 201 -19.79 28.29 -19.31
C SER A 201 -19.95 28.38 -17.78
N PHE A 202 -18.91 28.84 -17.07
CA PHE A 202 -18.93 28.94 -15.61
C PHE A 202 -19.87 30.04 -15.10
N SER A 203 -19.94 31.18 -15.80
CA SER A 203 -20.86 32.28 -15.47
C SER A 203 -22.33 31.86 -15.57
N ASN A 204 -22.65 30.95 -16.50
CA ASN A 204 -24.01 30.44 -16.70
C ASN A 204 -24.27 29.10 -16.00
N GLN A 205 -23.33 28.60 -15.21
CA GLN A 205 -23.48 27.32 -14.54
C GLN A 205 -24.60 27.38 -13.48
N LYS A 206 -25.55 26.46 -13.59
CA LYS A 206 -26.73 26.41 -12.74
C LYS A 206 -26.35 26.08 -11.29
N ILE A 207 -26.94 26.82 -10.35
CA ILE A 207 -26.81 26.56 -8.91
C ILE A 207 -27.86 25.54 -8.50
N GLU A 208 -27.42 24.36 -8.09
CA GLU A 208 -28.30 23.26 -7.68
C GLU A 208 -27.65 22.35 -6.63
N ILE A 209 -28.49 21.60 -5.92
CA ILE A 209 -28.01 20.58 -4.99
C ILE A 209 -27.41 19.46 -5.81
N LYS A 210 -26.13 19.20 -5.57
CA LYS A 210 -25.46 18.00 -6.08
C LYS A 210 -25.71 16.88 -5.08
N GLN A 211 -26.38 15.83 -5.51
CA GLN A 211 -26.67 14.66 -4.68
C GLN A 211 -26.16 13.40 -5.37
N ILE A 212 -25.39 12.62 -4.62
CA ILE A 212 -24.99 11.26 -4.97
C ILE A 212 -25.73 10.33 -4.01
N HIS A 213 -26.44 9.35 -4.55
CA HIS A 213 -27.13 8.34 -3.76
C HIS A 213 -26.61 6.96 -4.16
N ILE A 214 -26.14 6.21 -3.18
CA ILE A 214 -25.56 4.88 -3.36
C ILE A 214 -26.42 3.91 -2.53
N PRO A 215 -27.49 3.36 -3.11
CA PRO A 215 -28.45 2.53 -2.37
C PRO A 215 -27.79 1.33 -1.70
N GLU A 216 -26.83 0.70 -2.38
CA GLU A 216 -26.17 -0.51 -1.90
C GLU A 216 -25.24 -0.31 -0.72
N LEU A 217 -24.78 0.93 -0.50
CA LEU A 217 -24.04 1.30 0.71
C LEU A 217 -24.93 2.03 1.73
N GLY A 218 -26.22 2.22 1.42
CA GLY A 218 -27.12 3.03 2.24
C GLY A 218 -26.67 4.49 2.39
N ARG A 219 -25.86 5.02 1.45
CA ARG A 219 -25.27 6.36 1.55
C ARG A 219 -26.01 7.39 0.69
N THR A 220 -26.11 8.60 1.23
CA THR A 220 -26.54 9.79 0.49
C THR A 220 -25.53 10.88 0.80
N ASP A 221 -24.98 11.48 -0.25
CA ASP A 221 -23.97 12.53 -0.16
C ASP A 221 -24.45 13.78 -0.89
N ARG A 222 -24.34 14.93 -0.23
CA ARG A 222 -24.57 16.26 -0.81
C ARG A 222 -23.40 17.21 -0.55
N CYS A 223 -22.24 16.67 -0.17
CA CYS A 223 -21.08 17.44 0.27
C CYS A 223 -20.56 18.36 -0.86
N SER A 224 -20.59 17.86 -2.09
CA SER A 224 -20.24 18.60 -3.31
C SER A 224 -21.19 19.75 -3.64
N SER A 225 -22.29 19.92 -2.89
CA SER A 225 -23.12 21.14 -2.97
C SER A 225 -22.44 22.36 -2.37
N CYS A 226 -21.56 22.17 -1.38
CA CYS A 226 -20.73 23.22 -0.78
C CYS A 226 -19.27 23.12 -1.25
N HIS A 227 -18.72 21.91 -1.32
CA HIS A 227 -17.33 21.62 -1.70
C HIS A 227 -17.21 21.35 -3.21
N ILE A 228 -17.54 22.33 -4.05
CA ILE A 228 -17.60 22.14 -5.50
C ILE A 228 -16.21 21.95 -6.12
N GLY A 229 -15.20 22.60 -5.54
CA GLY A 229 -13.83 22.52 -6.01
C GLY A 229 -13.14 21.19 -5.74
N ILE A 230 -13.69 20.37 -4.83
CA ILE A 230 -12.95 19.24 -4.25
C ILE A 230 -12.53 18.18 -5.28
N ASP A 231 -13.35 17.94 -6.31
CA ASP A 231 -13.09 16.95 -7.36
C ASP A 231 -12.39 17.54 -8.61
N GLN A 232 -12.13 18.85 -8.60
CA GLN A 232 -11.52 19.54 -9.73
C GLN A 232 -10.00 19.33 -9.75
N SER A 233 -9.42 19.25 -10.95
CA SER A 233 -7.96 19.20 -11.13
C SER A 233 -7.29 20.56 -10.98
N ARG A 234 -8.02 21.64 -11.30
CA ARG A 234 -7.55 23.02 -11.19
C ARG A 234 -7.86 23.58 -9.80
N GLU A 235 -6.83 23.95 -9.06
CA GLU A 235 -6.99 24.72 -7.82
C GLU A 235 -7.28 26.18 -8.12
N VAL A 236 -8.36 26.70 -7.52
CA VAL A 236 -8.78 28.12 -7.67
C VAL A 236 -8.71 28.90 -6.36
N SER A 237 -8.56 28.20 -5.24
CA SER A 237 -8.39 28.77 -3.91
C SER A 237 -7.85 27.70 -2.96
N SER A 238 -6.97 28.09 -2.04
CA SER A 238 -6.51 27.22 -0.95
C SER A 238 -7.46 27.22 0.27
N ALA A 239 -8.51 28.04 0.25
CA ALA A 239 -9.45 28.15 1.35
C ALA A 239 -10.60 27.14 1.24
N GLU A 240 -10.91 26.45 2.33
CA GLU A 240 -12.11 25.62 2.44
C GLU A 240 -13.39 26.48 2.33
N PRO A 241 -14.45 26.03 1.63
CA PRO A 241 -14.62 24.74 0.93
C PRO A 241 -14.27 24.77 -0.56
N PHE A 242 -13.47 25.74 -1.03
CA PHE A 242 -13.21 26.01 -2.45
C PHE A 242 -11.97 25.33 -3.01
N THR A 243 -11.16 24.73 -2.15
CA THR A 243 -9.96 24.00 -2.53
C THR A 243 -10.26 22.65 -3.18
N THR A 244 -9.23 22.05 -3.77
CA THR A 244 -9.26 20.72 -4.37
C THR A 244 -8.90 19.66 -3.32
N HIS A 245 -9.17 18.39 -3.62
CA HIS A 245 -8.88 17.33 -2.67
C HIS A 245 -7.36 17.21 -2.42
N PRO A 246 -6.89 17.27 -1.15
CA PRO A 246 -5.46 17.30 -0.83
C PRO A 246 -4.69 16.03 -1.24
N GLY A 247 -5.41 14.93 -1.46
CA GLY A 247 -4.85 13.67 -1.98
C GLY A 247 -5.55 13.18 -3.25
N ARG A 248 -5.93 14.07 -4.17
CA ARG A 248 -6.70 13.72 -5.39
C ARG A 248 -6.13 12.53 -6.15
N GLU A 249 -4.84 12.56 -6.49
CA GLU A 249 -4.20 11.48 -7.28
C GLU A 249 -4.09 10.16 -6.53
N ILE A 250 -4.07 10.19 -5.19
CA ILE A 250 -3.94 8.98 -4.36
C ILE A 250 -5.31 8.35 -4.12
N PHE A 251 -6.31 9.17 -3.79
CA PHE A 251 -7.62 8.69 -3.37
C PHE A 251 -8.61 8.69 -4.53
N LEU A 252 -8.80 9.84 -5.18
CA LEU A 252 -9.84 10.02 -6.20
C LEU A 252 -9.48 9.43 -7.56
N GLY A 253 -8.20 9.12 -7.80
CA GLY A 253 -7.75 8.37 -8.99
C GLY A 253 -8.46 7.02 -9.13
N ASP A 254 -8.52 6.28 -8.02
CA ASP A 254 -9.19 4.97 -7.94
C ASP A 254 -10.60 5.03 -7.31
N HIS A 255 -10.92 6.08 -6.55
CA HIS A 255 -12.21 6.26 -5.85
C HIS A 255 -12.93 7.53 -6.33
N GLN A 256 -13.50 7.49 -7.52
CA GLN A 256 -14.22 8.64 -8.06
C GLN A 256 -15.40 9.06 -7.17
N VAL A 257 -15.50 10.36 -6.87
CA VAL A 257 -16.55 10.91 -5.99
C VAL A 257 -17.95 10.59 -6.54
N SER A 258 -18.12 10.55 -7.86
CA SER A 258 -19.38 10.18 -8.53
C SER A 258 -19.88 8.77 -8.16
N GLN A 259 -18.99 7.85 -7.81
CA GLN A 259 -19.31 6.45 -7.51
C GLN A 259 -19.40 6.19 -6.00
N PHE A 260 -18.55 6.84 -5.20
CA PHE A 260 -18.42 6.56 -3.76
C PHE A 260 -19.01 7.65 -2.86
N GLY A 261 -19.15 8.89 -3.36
CA GLY A 261 -19.48 10.06 -2.54
C GLY A 261 -18.42 10.36 -1.48
N CYS A 262 -18.54 11.50 -0.78
CA CYS A 262 -17.60 11.88 0.28
C CYS A 262 -17.91 11.15 1.61
N THR A 263 -19.19 10.93 1.92
CA THR A 263 -19.64 10.32 3.19
C THR A 263 -19.16 8.88 3.40
N SER A 264 -18.87 8.13 2.34
CA SER A 264 -18.32 6.77 2.45
C SER A 264 -16.92 6.77 3.07
N CYS A 265 -16.12 7.80 2.81
CA CYS A 265 -14.79 7.97 3.39
C CYS A 265 -14.84 8.82 4.66
N HIS A 266 -15.53 9.95 4.61
CA HIS A 266 -15.50 10.98 5.65
C HIS A 266 -16.60 10.85 6.70
N ARG A 267 -17.62 10.02 6.55
CA ARG A 267 -18.84 10.04 7.39
C ARG A 267 -19.55 11.40 7.35
N GLY A 268 -20.21 11.78 8.45
CA GLY A 268 -21.06 12.96 8.52
C GLY A 268 -22.51 12.67 8.14
N GLN A 269 -23.29 13.73 8.01
CA GLN A 269 -24.71 13.66 7.69
C GLN A 269 -24.93 14.16 6.26
N GLY A 270 -24.63 13.33 5.27
CA GLY A 270 -24.60 13.74 3.86
C GLY A 270 -25.93 14.24 3.26
N ARG A 271 -27.07 14.06 3.95
CA ARG A 271 -28.35 14.68 3.56
C ARG A 271 -28.48 16.16 3.98
N ALA A 272 -27.76 16.57 5.02
CA ALA A 272 -27.91 17.88 5.62
C ALA A 272 -27.11 18.94 4.87
N THR A 273 -27.79 20.00 4.43
CA THR A 273 -27.19 21.14 3.72
C THR A 273 -27.54 22.49 4.38
N SER A 274 -28.24 22.46 5.52
CA SER A 274 -28.75 23.66 6.18
C SER A 274 -27.70 24.37 7.06
N SER A 275 -26.65 23.67 7.47
CA SER A 275 -25.50 24.28 8.16
C SER A 275 -24.29 23.36 8.11
N VAL A 276 -23.09 23.94 8.31
CA VAL A 276 -21.82 23.20 8.37
C VAL A 276 -21.85 22.14 9.48
N MET A 277 -22.26 22.53 10.69
CA MET A 277 -22.35 21.63 11.84
C MET A 277 -23.27 20.43 11.58
N LYS A 278 -24.43 20.65 10.94
CA LYS A 278 -25.34 19.56 10.58
C LYS A 278 -24.76 18.68 9.48
N GLY A 279 -24.22 19.25 8.40
CA GLY A 279 -23.60 18.48 7.31
C GLY A 279 -22.44 17.61 7.80
N HIS A 280 -21.59 18.16 8.67
CA HIS A 280 -20.49 17.43 9.30
C HIS A 280 -20.94 16.46 10.41
N GLY A 281 -22.22 16.47 10.79
CA GLY A 281 -22.74 15.59 11.84
C GLY A 281 -22.24 15.93 13.25
N ASP A 282 -21.73 17.14 13.49
CA ASP A 282 -21.32 17.64 14.81
C ASP A 282 -22.56 18.07 15.63
N VAL A 283 -23.57 17.20 15.69
CA VAL A 283 -24.84 17.47 16.36
C VAL A 283 -25.13 16.39 17.40
N LYS A 284 -25.88 16.77 18.43
CA LYS A 284 -26.28 15.84 19.48
C LYS A 284 -27.07 14.68 18.88
N HIS A 285 -26.80 13.45 19.35
CA HIS A 285 -27.45 12.21 18.93
C HIS A 285 -27.18 11.78 17.48
N TRP A 286 -26.13 12.31 16.84
CA TRP A 286 -25.64 11.76 15.58
C TRP A 286 -24.44 10.85 15.81
N ASP A 287 -24.60 9.56 15.47
CA ASP A 287 -23.61 8.52 15.79
C ASP A 287 -22.36 8.50 14.91
N TYR A 288 -22.38 9.24 13.79
CA TYR A 288 -21.34 9.20 12.75
C TYR A 288 -20.91 10.61 12.33
N PRO A 289 -20.35 11.42 13.25
CA PRO A 289 -19.77 12.70 12.88
C PRO A 289 -18.65 12.50 11.85
N MET A 290 -18.36 13.56 11.11
CA MET A 290 -17.37 13.53 10.05
C MET A 290 -15.97 13.26 10.62
N LEU A 291 -15.29 12.28 10.05
CA LEU A 291 -13.89 11.97 10.28
C LEU A 291 -13.02 13.06 9.64
N ARG A 292 -11.96 13.46 10.36
CA ARG A 292 -11.07 14.56 9.98
C ARG A 292 -9.62 14.11 10.12
N GLY A 293 -8.75 14.61 9.25
CA GLY A 293 -7.34 14.22 9.19
C GLY A 293 -7.18 12.71 9.05
N ASP A 294 -6.24 12.14 9.79
CA ASP A 294 -5.91 10.72 9.73
C ASP A 294 -7.07 9.78 10.11
N LEU A 295 -8.05 10.26 10.88
CA LEU A 295 -9.20 9.44 11.26
C LEU A 295 -10.04 9.00 10.05
N VAL A 296 -9.97 9.72 8.92
CA VAL A 296 -10.66 9.35 7.67
C VAL A 296 -10.26 7.95 7.20
N GLN A 297 -9.02 7.53 7.50
CA GLN A 297 -8.51 6.21 7.16
C GLN A 297 -9.26 5.06 7.86
N ALA A 298 -10.03 5.36 8.93
CA ALA A 298 -10.92 4.39 9.57
C ALA A 298 -11.93 3.78 8.60
N SER A 299 -12.27 4.47 7.51
CA SER A 299 -13.21 3.96 6.50
C SER A 299 -12.54 3.04 5.48
N CYS A 300 -11.21 3.02 5.37
CA CYS A 300 -10.50 2.15 4.42
C CYS A 300 -10.79 0.66 4.69
N VAL A 301 -10.88 0.26 5.96
CA VAL A 301 -11.09 -1.13 6.37
C VAL A 301 -12.51 -1.66 6.08
N LEU A 302 -13.45 -0.79 5.67
CA LEU A 302 -14.79 -1.21 5.26
C LEU A 302 -14.75 -1.94 3.91
N CYS A 303 -13.84 -1.53 3.03
CA CYS A 303 -13.71 -2.03 1.67
C CYS A 303 -12.41 -2.84 1.48
N HIS A 304 -11.30 -2.41 2.08
CA HIS A 304 -10.01 -3.08 1.97
C HIS A 304 -9.80 -4.06 3.11
N GLU A 305 -9.75 -5.36 2.79
CA GLU A 305 -9.44 -6.40 3.76
C GLU A 305 -8.01 -6.26 4.31
N LYS A 306 -7.08 -5.80 3.47
CA LYS A 306 -5.69 -5.49 3.84
C LYS A 306 -5.31 -4.09 3.46
N VAL A 307 -5.03 -3.28 4.48
CA VAL A 307 -4.55 -1.90 4.35
C VAL A 307 -3.03 -1.77 4.55
N LYS A 308 -2.34 -2.89 4.82
CA LYS A 308 -0.90 -2.90 5.04
C LYS A 308 -0.15 -2.52 3.77
N GLY A 309 0.60 -1.42 3.82
CA GLY A 309 1.34 -0.88 2.67
C GLY A 309 0.45 -0.13 1.67
N LEU A 310 -0.85 0.06 1.97
CA LEU A 310 -1.74 0.86 1.16
C LEU A 310 -1.44 2.35 1.39
N ARG A 311 -1.11 3.06 0.31
CA ARG A 311 -0.79 4.49 0.34
C ARG A 311 -2.01 5.30 0.80
N GLY A 312 -1.80 6.20 1.76
CA GLY A 312 -2.87 7.00 2.36
C GLY A 312 -3.66 6.30 3.47
N ALA A 313 -3.30 5.06 3.84
CA ALA A 313 -3.90 4.30 4.93
C ALA A 313 -2.87 3.96 6.03
N GLU A 314 -1.79 4.74 6.14
CA GLU A 314 -0.65 4.45 7.02
C GLU A 314 -1.03 4.42 8.50
N THR A 315 -1.93 5.28 8.96
CA THR A 315 -2.37 5.40 10.35
C THR A 315 -3.27 4.23 10.74
N VAL A 316 -4.24 3.86 9.91
CA VAL A 316 -5.09 2.68 10.18
C VAL A 316 -4.29 1.38 10.07
N SER A 317 -3.37 1.29 9.11
CA SER A 317 -2.43 0.17 8.98
C SER A 317 -1.56 0.03 10.24
N PHE A 318 -1.04 1.14 10.76
CA PHE A 318 -0.26 1.13 12.00
C PHE A 318 -1.10 0.72 13.21
N GLY A 319 -2.38 1.10 13.24
CA GLY A 319 -3.35 0.64 14.24
C GLY A 319 -3.52 -0.88 14.25
N ILE A 320 -3.74 -1.48 13.08
CA ILE A 320 -3.86 -2.93 12.91
C ILE A 320 -2.58 -3.65 13.35
N GLU A 321 -1.41 -3.17 12.90
CA GLU A 321 -0.12 -3.73 13.33
C GLU A 321 0.07 -3.63 14.85
N THR A 322 -0.41 -2.54 15.46
CA THR A 322 -0.35 -2.35 16.91
C THR A 322 -1.27 -3.34 17.62
N LEU A 323 -2.50 -3.53 17.16
CA LEU A 323 -3.44 -4.51 17.69
C LEU A 323 -2.86 -5.93 17.63
N GLU A 324 -2.29 -6.30 16.48
CA GLU A 324 -1.67 -7.61 16.27
C GLU A 324 -0.48 -7.82 17.20
N ARG A 325 0.40 -6.82 17.30
CA ARG A 325 1.62 -6.86 18.10
C ARG A 325 1.33 -6.91 19.61
N LYS A 326 0.24 -6.27 20.03
CA LYS A 326 -0.16 -6.16 21.44
C LYS A 326 -1.13 -7.28 21.85
N GLY A 327 -1.66 -8.03 20.88
CA GLY A 327 -2.48 -9.22 21.12
C GLY A 327 -3.84 -8.90 21.72
N CYS A 328 -4.50 -7.80 21.31
CA CYS A 328 -5.79 -7.42 21.89
C CYS A 328 -6.84 -8.55 21.77
N TYR A 329 -6.76 -9.33 20.69
CA TYR A 329 -7.60 -10.51 20.45
C TYR A 329 -7.38 -11.65 21.46
N GLY A 330 -6.30 -11.63 22.24
CA GLY A 330 -6.08 -12.60 23.33
C GLY A 330 -7.15 -12.47 24.41
N CYS A 331 -7.55 -11.23 24.72
CA CYS A 331 -8.57 -10.91 25.72
C CYS A 331 -9.92 -10.54 25.10
N HIS A 332 -9.94 -9.78 24.00
CA HIS A 332 -11.17 -9.28 23.38
C HIS A 332 -11.67 -10.20 22.27
N LYS A 333 -13.00 -10.27 22.11
CA LYS A 333 -13.59 -10.86 20.89
C LYS A 333 -13.56 -9.83 19.76
N ILE A 334 -12.93 -10.20 18.65
CA ILE A 334 -12.75 -9.37 17.46
C ILE A 334 -12.94 -10.26 16.23
N ALA A 335 -13.90 -9.91 15.39
CA ALA A 335 -14.21 -10.63 14.15
C ALA A 335 -12.99 -10.70 13.23
N GLY A 336 -12.65 -11.90 12.77
CA GLY A 336 -11.49 -12.17 11.93
C GLY A 336 -10.19 -12.47 12.70
N TYR A 337 -10.21 -12.38 14.04
CA TYR A 337 -9.05 -12.64 14.89
C TYR A 337 -9.24 -13.84 15.83
N GLU A 338 -10.33 -14.60 15.68
CA GLU A 338 -10.68 -15.69 16.58
C GLU A 338 -9.66 -16.85 16.55
N ASP A 339 -9.14 -17.17 15.37
CA ASP A 339 -8.26 -18.32 15.14
C ASP A 339 -6.77 -17.95 15.00
N ILE A 340 -6.41 -16.75 15.44
CA ILE A 340 -5.00 -16.30 15.41
C ILE A 340 -4.22 -16.93 16.55
N SER A 341 -3.04 -17.46 16.21
CA SER A 341 -2.10 -18.02 17.17
C SER A 341 -1.78 -17.03 18.30
N LYS A 342 -1.60 -17.57 19.50
CA LYS A 342 -1.28 -16.78 20.69
C LYS A 342 0.03 -16.01 20.51
N ILE A 343 0.03 -14.74 20.95
CA ILE A 343 1.16 -13.82 20.75
C ILE A 343 2.31 -14.03 21.74
N GLY A 344 2.00 -14.57 22.92
CA GLY A 344 2.94 -14.80 24.00
C GLY A 344 3.70 -16.11 23.83
N PRO A 345 4.92 -16.21 24.38
CA PRO A 345 5.68 -17.45 24.35
C PRO A 345 4.98 -18.57 25.12
N VAL A 346 5.32 -19.80 24.76
CA VAL A 346 4.97 -21.01 25.51
C VAL A 346 5.59 -20.94 26.91
N LEU A 347 4.77 -21.07 27.95
CA LEU A 347 5.18 -21.03 29.34
C LEU A 347 5.28 -22.41 29.99
N SER A 348 4.79 -23.47 29.33
CA SER A 348 4.83 -24.87 29.81
C SER A 348 6.21 -25.45 30.12
N GLY A 349 7.28 -24.71 29.78
CA GLY A 349 8.69 -25.07 29.96
C GLY A 349 9.53 -23.97 30.61
N ILE A 350 8.91 -22.86 31.04
CA ILE A 350 9.62 -21.59 31.28
C ILE A 350 10.62 -21.69 32.42
N GLY A 351 10.30 -22.46 33.47
CA GLY A 351 11.18 -22.67 34.63
C GLY A 351 12.54 -23.28 34.28
N THR A 352 12.70 -23.94 33.13
CA THR A 352 14.00 -24.48 32.65
C THR A 352 14.83 -23.47 31.85
N LYS A 353 14.18 -22.39 31.40
CA LYS A 353 14.75 -21.41 30.47
C LYS A 353 15.25 -20.17 31.19
N VAL A 354 14.47 -19.60 32.10
CA VAL A 354 14.73 -18.28 32.70
C VAL A 354 15.09 -18.35 34.17
N ASN A 355 15.81 -17.35 34.67
CA ASN A 355 16.07 -17.16 36.10
C ASN A 355 14.77 -16.77 36.84
N TYR A 356 14.56 -17.30 38.05
CA TYR A 356 13.39 -17.04 38.89
C TYR A 356 13.25 -15.55 39.22
N THR A 357 14.34 -14.91 39.65
CA THR A 357 14.35 -13.48 40.01
C THR A 357 14.02 -12.59 38.82
N TRP A 358 14.45 -12.99 37.63
CA TRP A 358 14.10 -12.28 36.40
C TRP A 358 12.59 -12.37 36.11
N GLU A 359 11.99 -13.55 36.20
CA GLU A 359 10.56 -13.74 35.90
C GLU A 359 9.66 -12.97 36.88
N VAL A 360 10.02 -12.91 38.17
CA VAL A 360 9.28 -12.12 39.18
C VAL A 360 9.30 -10.64 38.84
N ASN A 361 10.48 -10.09 38.54
CA ASN A 361 10.63 -8.68 38.14
C ASN A 361 9.92 -8.39 36.81
N TRP A 362 9.99 -9.33 35.86
CA TRP A 362 9.27 -9.23 34.59
C TRP A 362 7.75 -9.11 34.79
N LEU A 363 7.15 -9.90 35.68
CA LEU A 363 5.71 -9.84 35.94
C LEU A 363 5.26 -8.54 36.62
N LYS A 364 6.10 -7.96 37.49
CA LYS A 364 5.79 -6.71 38.20
C LYS A 364 5.72 -5.51 37.24
N ASP A 365 6.75 -5.36 36.41
CA ASP A 365 6.81 -4.30 35.41
C ASP A 365 7.69 -4.72 34.20
N PRO A 366 7.09 -5.29 33.14
CA PRO A 366 7.84 -5.74 31.97
C PRO A 366 8.65 -4.62 31.31
N LYS A 367 8.16 -3.37 31.35
CA LYS A 367 8.80 -2.23 30.67
C LYS A 367 9.99 -1.67 31.45
N SER A 368 10.02 -1.82 32.78
CA SER A 368 11.22 -1.47 33.56
C SER A 368 12.36 -2.45 33.29
N VAL A 369 12.04 -3.73 33.06
CA VAL A 369 13.03 -4.75 32.67
C VAL A 369 13.48 -4.55 31.22
N LEU A 370 12.54 -4.39 30.30
CA LEU A 370 12.82 -4.18 28.88
C LEU A 370 11.91 -3.07 28.31
N PRO A 371 12.45 -1.91 27.91
CA PRO A 371 11.63 -0.79 27.39
C PRO A 371 10.75 -1.16 26.19
N THR A 372 11.17 -2.13 25.38
CA THR A 372 10.46 -2.63 24.20
C THR A 372 9.47 -3.77 24.50
N ALA A 373 9.23 -4.09 25.78
CA ALA A 373 8.33 -5.15 26.21
C ALA A 373 6.92 -5.01 25.62
N ARG A 374 6.38 -6.14 25.12
CA ARG A 374 5.02 -6.23 24.58
C ARG A 374 3.99 -6.61 25.65
N MET A 375 4.41 -7.36 26.66
CA MET A 375 3.56 -7.75 27.78
C MET A 375 3.16 -6.49 28.57
N PRO A 376 1.86 -6.27 28.81
CA PRO A 376 1.39 -5.09 29.53
C PRO A 376 1.61 -5.22 31.04
N LYS A 377 1.54 -4.10 31.75
CA LYS A 377 1.62 -4.04 33.20
C LYS A 377 0.25 -4.35 33.81
N PHE A 378 0.15 -5.48 34.50
CA PHE A 378 -1.08 -5.90 35.18
C PHE A 378 -1.23 -5.28 36.58
N GLY A 379 -0.14 -4.76 37.15
CA GLY A 379 -0.13 -4.12 38.47
C GLY A 379 -0.08 -5.13 39.63
N PHE A 380 0.58 -6.27 39.43
CA PHE A 380 0.80 -7.26 40.49
C PHE A 380 1.70 -6.70 41.58
N ASN A 381 1.39 -7.02 42.84
CA ASN A 381 2.33 -6.85 43.94
C ASN A 381 3.35 -8.01 43.99
N ASP A 382 4.33 -7.92 44.89
CA ASP A 382 5.43 -8.89 44.99
C ASP A 382 4.96 -10.32 45.28
N GLU A 383 3.96 -10.49 46.14
CA GLU A 383 3.45 -11.82 46.50
C GLU A 383 2.61 -12.42 45.36
N GLU A 384 1.81 -11.60 44.68
CA GLU A 384 1.07 -12.04 43.49
C GLU A 384 2.03 -12.46 42.37
N ALA A 385 3.08 -11.67 42.11
CA ALA A 385 4.08 -11.99 41.09
C ALA A 385 4.81 -13.29 41.43
N LYS A 386 5.31 -13.46 42.66
CA LYS A 386 5.97 -14.70 43.11
C LYS A 386 5.05 -15.90 42.98
N ALA A 387 3.79 -15.81 43.41
CA ALA A 387 2.83 -16.90 43.31
C ALA A 387 2.62 -17.37 41.86
N ILE A 388 2.53 -16.44 40.91
CA ILE A 388 2.44 -16.77 39.47
C ILE A 388 3.72 -17.47 39.00
N VAL A 389 4.91 -16.96 39.35
CA VAL A 389 6.19 -17.59 38.96
C VAL A 389 6.34 -18.98 39.58
N ASP A 390 5.99 -19.14 40.86
CA ASP A 390 6.00 -20.40 41.59
C ASP A 390 5.16 -21.47 40.87
N TYR A 391 3.94 -21.12 40.45
CA TYR A 391 3.10 -22.01 39.64
C TYR A 391 3.78 -22.40 38.32
N LEU A 392 4.32 -21.42 37.58
CA LEU A 392 4.97 -21.65 36.29
C LEU A 392 6.24 -22.49 36.41
N PHE A 393 7.03 -22.29 37.46
CA PHE A 393 8.24 -23.07 37.72
C PHE A 393 7.87 -24.51 38.03
N LYS A 394 6.87 -24.73 38.90
CA LYS A 394 6.42 -26.08 39.31
C LYS A 394 6.06 -27.00 38.14
N LEU A 395 5.71 -26.45 36.97
CA LEU A 395 5.45 -27.23 35.75
C LEU A 395 6.66 -28.07 35.27
N ASN A 396 7.89 -27.64 35.57
CA ASN A 396 9.12 -28.31 35.10
C ASN A 396 10.27 -28.32 36.11
N VAL A 397 10.25 -27.42 37.10
CA VAL A 397 11.27 -27.23 38.12
C VAL A 397 10.58 -27.08 39.47
N ALA A 398 10.93 -27.92 40.44
CA ALA A 398 10.21 -27.95 41.71
C ALA A 398 10.59 -26.82 42.69
N ASP A 399 11.62 -26.04 42.36
CA ASP A 399 12.26 -25.06 43.25
C ASP A 399 12.43 -23.69 42.58
N ARG A 400 12.54 -22.65 43.40
CA ARG A 400 13.04 -21.33 42.98
C ARG A 400 14.54 -21.43 42.77
N VAL A 401 15.02 -21.02 41.60
CA VAL A 401 16.44 -21.19 41.24
C VAL A 401 16.88 -20.17 40.20
N ASP A 402 18.02 -19.54 40.46
CA ASP A 402 18.77 -18.75 39.49
C ASP A 402 20.06 -19.47 39.07
N ALA A 403 20.55 -19.18 37.86
CA ALA A 403 21.87 -19.63 37.46
C ALA A 403 22.93 -18.90 38.29
N PRO A 404 23.93 -19.62 38.86
CA PRO A 404 24.99 -18.99 39.62
C PRO A 404 25.81 -18.06 38.72
N ALA A 405 26.21 -16.91 39.26
CA ALA A 405 27.16 -16.03 38.60
C ALA A 405 28.51 -16.76 38.46
N LYS A 406 29.04 -16.83 37.24
CA LYS A 406 30.35 -17.41 36.94
C LYS A 406 31.17 -16.38 36.17
N GLU A 407 32.44 -16.25 36.53
CA GLU A 407 33.42 -15.48 35.75
C GLU A 407 33.47 -16.00 34.29
N PRO A 408 33.29 -15.12 33.29
CA PRO A 408 33.34 -15.52 31.88
C PRO A 408 34.73 -15.98 31.45
N ASP A 409 34.76 -16.92 30.50
CA ASP A 409 35.99 -17.23 29.76
C ASP A 409 36.20 -16.19 28.65
N TRP A 410 37.07 -15.21 28.90
CA TRP A 410 37.31 -14.08 27.99
C TRP A 410 37.83 -14.49 26.61
N ASP A 411 38.58 -15.60 26.49
CA ASP A 411 39.03 -16.10 25.19
C ASP A 411 37.86 -16.65 24.36
N LEU A 412 36.89 -17.28 25.01
CA LEU A 412 35.64 -17.72 24.37
C LEU A 412 34.73 -16.54 24.03
N VAL A 413 34.67 -15.51 24.87
CA VAL A 413 33.91 -14.28 24.62
C VAL A 413 34.40 -13.59 23.34
N ASP A 414 35.71 -13.44 23.15
CA ASP A 414 36.27 -12.81 21.95
C ASP A 414 35.99 -13.61 20.67
N LYS A 415 36.08 -14.95 20.74
CA LYS A 415 35.67 -15.83 19.63
C LYS A 415 34.17 -15.69 19.33
N GLY A 416 33.33 -15.70 20.36
CA GLY A 416 31.88 -15.54 20.27
C GLY A 416 31.46 -14.21 19.64
N LYS A 417 32.16 -13.13 19.97
CA LYS A 417 31.96 -11.79 19.38
C LYS A 417 32.23 -11.79 17.87
N GLY A 418 33.26 -12.50 17.42
CA GLY A 418 33.54 -12.72 16.01
C GLY A 418 32.38 -13.41 15.29
N ILE A 419 31.90 -14.52 15.86
CA ILE A 419 30.78 -15.32 15.33
C ILE A 419 29.50 -14.48 15.27
N PHE A 420 29.20 -13.71 16.32
CA PHE A 420 28.02 -12.85 16.39
C PHE A 420 28.00 -11.80 15.27
N ARG A 421 29.16 -11.18 14.99
CA ARG A 421 29.32 -10.18 13.92
C ARG A 421 29.22 -10.81 12.53
N GLN A 422 29.92 -11.92 12.31
CA GLN A 422 29.94 -12.64 11.03
C GLN A 422 28.56 -13.20 10.67
N SER A 423 27.86 -13.77 11.65
CA SER A 423 26.50 -14.31 11.47
C SER A 423 25.43 -13.22 11.37
N ARG A 424 25.82 -11.95 11.55
CA ARG A 424 24.96 -10.77 11.45
C ARG A 424 23.75 -10.83 12.40
N CYS A 425 23.93 -11.31 13.63
CA CYS A 425 22.85 -11.48 14.62
C CYS A 425 22.06 -10.18 14.87
N SER A 426 22.76 -9.04 14.83
CA SER A 426 22.19 -7.69 15.03
C SER A 426 21.21 -7.23 13.94
N ILE A 427 21.12 -7.93 12.80
CA ILE A 427 20.11 -7.62 11.77
C ILE A 427 18.71 -7.98 12.28
N CYS A 428 18.58 -9.09 13.00
CA CYS A 428 17.31 -9.60 13.48
C CYS A 428 17.07 -9.25 14.96
N HIS A 429 18.13 -9.29 15.76
CA HIS A 429 18.07 -9.04 17.19
C HIS A 429 18.45 -7.58 17.52
N PRO A 430 17.55 -6.79 18.10
CA PRO A 430 17.93 -5.49 18.64
C PRO A 430 18.72 -5.66 19.94
N ALA A 431 19.63 -4.73 20.20
CA ALA A 431 20.34 -4.57 21.47
C ALA A 431 20.56 -3.08 21.73
N GLN A 432 20.27 -2.61 22.95
CA GLN A 432 20.35 -1.20 23.35
C GLN A 432 19.61 -0.27 22.38
N ASN A 433 18.41 -0.67 21.93
CA ASN A 433 17.61 0.03 20.92
C ASN A 433 18.28 0.21 19.55
N LYS A 434 19.34 -0.55 19.24
CA LYS A 434 20.02 -0.57 17.94
C LYS A 434 19.89 -1.94 17.29
N GLY A 435 19.84 -1.99 15.95
CA GLY A 435 19.69 -3.25 15.21
C GLY A 435 18.25 -3.77 15.18
N GLY A 436 18.08 -5.07 14.88
CA GLY A 436 16.80 -5.78 14.85
C GLY A 436 15.78 -5.32 13.81
N ALA A 437 16.21 -4.48 12.87
CA ALA A 437 15.38 -3.76 11.90
C ALA A 437 14.14 -3.06 12.51
N PHE A 438 14.39 -2.34 13.61
CA PHE A 438 13.66 -1.30 14.36
C PHE A 438 12.17 -0.96 14.09
N LYS A 439 11.60 -1.15 12.88
CA LYS A 439 10.17 -0.90 12.61
C LYS A 439 9.28 -2.14 12.86
N ASN A 440 9.75 -3.34 12.52
CA ASN A 440 9.02 -4.59 12.73
C ASN A 440 9.94 -5.50 13.55
N ILE A 441 9.71 -5.70 14.85
CA ILE A 441 10.61 -6.52 15.70
C ILE A 441 10.63 -7.97 15.16
N TYR A 442 11.68 -8.33 14.41
CA TYR A 442 11.82 -9.64 13.75
C TYR A 442 12.30 -10.75 14.69
N ALA A 443 13.12 -10.40 15.68
CA ALA A 443 13.58 -11.31 16.72
C ALA A 443 13.59 -10.64 18.10
N PRO A 444 13.67 -11.42 19.20
CA PRO A 444 13.70 -10.88 20.56
C PRO A 444 14.88 -9.95 20.82
N ASP A 445 14.67 -8.94 21.65
CA ASP A 445 15.71 -8.04 22.13
C ASP A 445 16.72 -8.78 23.02
N LEU A 446 18.01 -8.60 22.73
CA LEU A 446 19.09 -9.27 23.44
C LEU A 446 19.69 -8.42 24.57
N THR A 447 19.34 -7.14 24.73
CA THR A 447 20.00 -6.16 25.62
C THR A 447 20.32 -6.68 27.03
N LYS A 448 19.44 -7.50 27.59
CA LYS A 448 19.50 -8.02 28.97
C LYS A 448 19.36 -9.54 29.03
N VAL A 449 19.68 -10.23 27.93
CA VAL A 449 19.41 -11.68 27.82
C VAL A 449 20.28 -12.53 28.76
N GLY A 450 21.49 -12.07 29.09
CA GLY A 450 22.42 -12.79 29.96
C GLY A 450 21.91 -12.95 31.40
N SER A 451 21.19 -11.97 31.93
CA SER A 451 20.54 -12.09 33.24
C SER A 451 19.17 -12.78 33.18
N LYS A 452 18.61 -12.95 31.98
CA LYS A 452 17.31 -13.59 31.76
C LYS A 452 17.39 -15.11 31.66
N VAL A 453 18.19 -15.63 30.74
CA VAL A 453 18.17 -17.05 30.36
C VAL A 453 19.28 -17.84 31.04
N ARG A 454 19.14 -19.17 31.09
CA ARG A 454 20.22 -20.08 31.48
C ARG A 454 21.09 -20.43 30.28
N ILE A 455 22.41 -20.49 30.48
CA ILE A 455 23.36 -20.79 29.40
C ILE A 455 23.11 -22.14 28.72
N GLU A 456 22.70 -23.15 29.50
CA GLU A 456 22.38 -24.48 28.97
C GLU A 456 21.13 -24.47 28.06
N TRP A 457 20.16 -23.60 28.35
CA TRP A 457 19.04 -23.37 27.45
C TRP A 457 19.50 -22.66 26.18
N LEU A 458 20.36 -21.63 26.30
CA LEU A 458 20.85 -20.87 25.15
C LEU A 458 21.65 -21.75 24.18
N LYS A 459 22.52 -22.63 24.69
CA LYS A 459 23.27 -23.59 23.87
C LYS A 459 22.33 -24.51 23.07
N LYS A 460 21.31 -25.08 23.72
CA LYS A 460 20.29 -25.92 23.05
C LYS A 460 19.50 -25.13 22.00
N TRP A 461 19.13 -23.91 22.33
CA TRP A 461 18.41 -23.01 21.43
C TRP A 461 19.24 -22.69 20.18
N LEU A 462 20.51 -22.32 20.33
CA LEU A 462 21.41 -22.03 19.19
C LEU A 462 21.71 -23.27 18.33
N LYS A 463 21.71 -24.47 18.93
CA LYS A 463 21.91 -25.74 18.21
C LYS A 463 20.74 -26.07 17.28
N LYS A 464 19.50 -26.04 17.81
CA LYS A 464 18.30 -26.39 17.03
C LYS A 464 17.04 -25.71 17.60
N PRO A 465 16.78 -24.44 17.22
CA PRO A 465 15.64 -23.68 17.75
C PRO A 465 14.28 -24.38 17.56
N GLN A 466 14.12 -25.10 16.44
CA GLN A 466 12.86 -25.75 16.06
C GLN A 466 12.47 -26.93 16.97
N GLU A 467 13.44 -27.54 17.67
CA GLU A 467 13.11 -28.59 18.67
C GLU A 467 12.40 -28.01 19.89
N TYR A 468 12.73 -26.77 20.26
CA TYR A 468 12.08 -26.10 21.38
C TYR A 468 10.80 -25.38 20.96
N PHE A 469 10.82 -24.72 19.80
CA PHE A 469 9.66 -24.01 19.24
C PHE A 469 9.54 -24.29 17.74
N PRO A 470 8.70 -25.25 17.31
CA PRO A 470 8.56 -25.65 15.89
C PRO A 470 8.28 -24.48 14.94
N GLU A 471 7.43 -23.54 15.38
CA GLU A 471 7.02 -22.35 14.62
C GLU A 471 7.99 -21.16 14.74
N THR A 472 9.20 -21.38 15.27
CA THR A 472 10.20 -20.32 15.40
C THR A 472 10.65 -19.76 14.06
N ARG A 473 10.77 -18.43 13.99
CA ARG A 473 11.37 -17.72 12.87
C ARG A 473 12.91 -17.73 12.91
N MET A 474 13.51 -18.18 14.01
CA MET A 474 14.96 -18.22 14.13
C MET A 474 15.50 -19.34 13.22
N PRO A 475 16.36 -19.02 12.24
CA PRO A 475 16.91 -20.00 11.32
C PRO A 475 17.97 -20.86 12.01
N ARG A 476 18.21 -22.07 11.48
CA ARG A 476 19.34 -22.87 11.94
C ARG A 476 20.62 -22.40 11.25
N PHE A 477 21.53 -21.80 12.02
CA PHE A 477 22.82 -21.34 11.50
C PHE A 477 23.86 -22.46 11.33
N ARG A 478 23.60 -23.66 11.88
CA ARG A 478 24.45 -24.87 11.79
C ARG A 478 25.87 -24.65 12.37
N PHE A 479 25.95 -24.01 13.53
CA PHE A 479 27.20 -23.82 14.30
C PHE A 479 27.73 -25.15 14.87
N THR A 480 29.05 -25.25 15.07
CA THR A 480 29.66 -26.37 15.82
C THR A 480 29.43 -26.21 17.33
N ASP A 481 29.67 -27.26 18.11
CA ASP A 481 29.48 -27.20 19.57
C ASP A 481 30.46 -26.20 20.24
N GLU A 482 31.67 -26.03 19.69
CA GLU A 482 32.64 -25.02 20.14
C GLU A 482 32.16 -23.60 19.84
N GLU A 483 31.61 -23.39 18.65
CA GLU A 483 31.05 -22.09 18.25
C GLU A 483 29.82 -21.73 19.05
N ILE A 484 28.94 -22.70 19.32
CA ILE A 484 27.78 -22.53 20.20
C ILE A 484 28.24 -22.14 21.60
N SER A 485 29.28 -22.78 22.12
CA SER A 485 29.83 -22.48 23.43
C SER A 485 30.41 -21.07 23.49
N ALA A 486 31.26 -20.69 22.53
CA ALA A 486 31.84 -19.36 22.43
C ALA A 486 30.78 -18.26 22.26
N LEU A 487 29.81 -18.49 21.37
CA LEU A 487 28.70 -17.55 21.13
C LEU A 487 27.79 -17.41 22.35
N SER A 488 27.50 -18.50 23.05
CA SER A 488 26.71 -18.46 24.28
C SER A 488 27.43 -17.69 25.37
N GLU A 489 28.74 -17.90 25.54
CA GLU A 489 29.56 -17.18 26.52
C GLU A 489 29.53 -15.67 26.25
N TYR A 490 29.78 -15.25 25.01
CA TYR A 490 29.70 -13.84 24.60
C TYR A 490 28.33 -13.22 24.87
N ILE A 491 27.23 -13.90 24.48
CA ILE A 491 25.87 -13.38 24.68
C ILE A 491 25.55 -13.25 26.18
N MET A 492 25.96 -14.22 26.99
CA MET A 492 25.71 -14.22 28.43
C MET A 492 26.53 -13.15 29.16
N SER A 493 27.73 -12.83 28.70
CA SER A 493 28.63 -11.85 29.32
C SER A 493 28.39 -10.40 28.86
N GLU A 494 28.07 -10.18 27.59
CA GLU A 494 27.91 -8.84 27.01
C GLU A 494 26.57 -8.20 27.41
N PHE A 495 25.52 -9.00 27.51
CA PHE A 495 24.14 -8.52 27.62
C PHE A 495 23.53 -8.78 29.02
N VAL A 496 24.23 -8.31 30.05
CA VAL A 496 23.88 -8.49 31.47
C VAL A 496 23.03 -7.32 31.98
N ASP A 497 22.07 -7.62 32.85
CA ASP A 497 21.32 -6.66 33.65
C ASP A 497 21.88 -6.61 35.07
N TRP A 498 22.84 -5.72 35.30
CA TRP A 498 23.52 -5.60 36.60
C TRP A 498 22.57 -5.26 37.75
N ASP A 499 21.45 -4.56 37.47
CA ASP A 499 20.44 -4.22 38.48
C ASP A 499 19.73 -5.45 39.05
N ILE A 500 19.61 -6.53 38.26
CA ILE A 500 18.97 -7.80 38.66
C ILE A 500 20.01 -8.79 39.19
N GLU A 501 21.26 -8.71 38.75
CA GLU A 501 22.30 -9.67 39.11
C GLU A 501 22.54 -9.72 40.62
N ASP A 502 22.52 -8.57 41.29
CA ASP A 502 22.66 -8.46 42.75
C ASP A 502 21.46 -9.01 43.53
N GLN A 503 20.31 -9.18 42.87
CA GLN A 503 19.06 -9.66 43.47
C GLN A 503 18.89 -11.18 43.32
N LYS A 504 19.75 -11.86 42.56
CA LYS A 504 19.59 -13.29 42.28
C LYS A 504 19.65 -14.12 43.55
N LEU A 505 18.87 -15.19 43.53
CA LEU A 505 18.88 -16.23 44.54
C LEU A 505 20.26 -16.90 44.56
N LYS A 506 20.93 -16.82 45.72
CA LYS A 506 22.21 -17.49 45.95
C LYS A 506 22.04 -19.00 46.13
N GLU A 507 20.91 -19.41 46.69
CA GLU A 507 20.58 -20.81 46.98
C GLU A 507 19.18 -21.14 46.45
N LYS A 508 18.92 -22.44 46.25
CA LYS A 508 17.61 -22.91 45.80
C LYS A 508 16.63 -22.91 46.97
N GLU A 509 15.41 -22.45 46.72
CA GLU A 509 14.34 -22.43 47.72
C GLU A 509 13.15 -23.31 47.29
N PRO A 510 12.54 -24.09 48.19
CA PRO A 510 11.38 -24.92 47.86
C PRO A 510 10.12 -24.07 47.59
N ILE A 511 9.29 -24.52 46.65
CA ILE A 511 8.01 -23.86 46.32
C ILE A 511 6.88 -24.49 47.15
N GLY A 512 6.16 -23.67 47.93
CA GLY A 512 5.03 -24.10 48.76
C GLY A 512 3.70 -24.22 48.00
N GLU A 513 2.83 -25.15 48.44
CA GLU A 513 1.55 -25.44 47.78
C GLU A 513 0.58 -24.25 47.72
N GLN A 514 0.49 -23.46 48.79
CA GLN A 514 -0.40 -22.28 48.85
C GLN A 514 -0.09 -21.23 47.77
N HIS A 515 1.20 -21.02 47.48
CA HIS A 515 1.63 -20.11 46.42
C HIS A 515 1.27 -20.62 45.03
N ILE A 516 1.37 -21.93 44.81
CA ILE A 516 0.99 -22.58 43.55
C ILE A 516 -0.50 -22.38 43.28
N GLU A 517 -1.35 -22.59 44.29
CA GLU A 517 -2.81 -22.38 44.18
C GLU A 517 -3.20 -20.92 43.95
N LEU A 518 -2.52 -19.98 44.62
CA LEU A 518 -2.73 -18.55 44.39
C LEU A 518 -2.32 -18.16 42.97
N GLY A 519 -1.16 -18.62 42.50
CA GLY A 519 -0.67 -18.39 41.14
C GLY A 519 -1.63 -18.89 40.07
N ALA A 520 -2.16 -20.10 40.23
CA ALA A 520 -3.16 -20.68 39.34
C ALA A 520 -4.41 -19.80 39.23
N ARG A 521 -4.96 -19.33 40.36
CA ARG A 521 -6.14 -18.44 40.40
C ARG A 521 -5.89 -17.09 39.75
N LEU A 522 -4.69 -16.52 39.93
CA LEU A 522 -4.32 -15.24 39.31
C LEU A 522 -4.18 -15.37 37.79
N ILE A 523 -3.54 -16.45 37.32
CA ILE A 523 -3.41 -16.76 35.89
C ILE A 523 -4.78 -16.87 35.22
N GLU A 524 -5.74 -17.51 35.90
CA GLU A 524 -7.11 -17.61 35.44
C GLU A 524 -7.82 -16.26 35.42
N LYS A 525 -7.81 -15.52 36.55
CA LYS A 525 -8.48 -14.22 36.71
C LYS A 525 -8.07 -13.20 35.64
N TYR A 526 -6.79 -13.15 35.30
CA TYR A 526 -6.25 -12.22 34.31
C TYR A 526 -6.17 -12.80 32.89
N GLY A 527 -6.51 -14.08 32.71
CA GLY A 527 -6.57 -14.73 31.40
C GLY A 527 -5.23 -14.83 30.70
N CYS A 528 -4.15 -15.12 31.42
CA CYS A 528 -2.81 -15.20 30.81
C CYS A 528 -2.77 -16.23 29.66
N PHE A 529 -3.61 -17.27 29.72
CA PHE A 529 -3.79 -18.28 28.68
C PHE A 529 -4.36 -17.74 27.36
N GLY A 530 -4.95 -16.55 27.35
CA GLY A 530 -5.41 -15.87 26.13
C GLY A 530 -4.24 -15.40 25.26
N CYS A 531 -3.09 -15.14 25.87
CA CYS A 531 -1.86 -14.77 25.18
C CYS A 531 -0.77 -15.84 25.25
N HIS A 532 -0.79 -16.75 26.22
CA HIS A 532 0.27 -17.74 26.44
C HIS A 532 -0.24 -19.18 26.35
N ASP A 533 0.63 -20.08 25.89
CA ASP A 533 0.41 -21.53 26.05
C ASP A 533 0.94 -21.99 27.41
N ILE A 534 0.03 -22.46 28.25
CA ILE A 534 0.31 -22.86 29.63
C ILE A 534 -0.18 -24.31 29.81
N LYS A 535 0.68 -25.16 30.37
CA LYS A 535 0.38 -26.58 30.56
C LYS A 535 -0.82 -26.77 31.50
N GLY A 536 -1.77 -27.63 31.12
CA GLY A 536 -3.03 -27.81 31.84
C GLY A 536 -4.08 -26.73 31.59
N MET A 537 -3.77 -25.74 30.74
CA MET A 537 -4.66 -24.65 30.33
C MET A 537 -4.65 -24.47 28.81
N GLU A 538 -4.14 -25.46 28.06
CA GLU A 538 -4.04 -25.45 26.59
C GLU A 538 -5.43 -25.40 25.96
N LYS A 539 -6.37 -26.11 26.57
CA LYS A 539 -7.79 -25.95 26.35
C LYS A 539 -8.33 -25.14 27.51
N ALA A 540 -8.19 -23.83 27.55
CA ALA A 540 -9.09 -22.99 28.35
C ALA A 540 -10.49 -22.88 27.70
N VAL A 541 -10.99 -24.06 27.25
CA VAL A 541 -12.37 -24.55 27.05
C VAL A 541 -12.46 -26.04 27.56
N LYS A 542 -11.48 -26.54 28.33
CA LYS A 542 -11.35 -27.88 28.95
C LYS A 542 -10.04 -28.03 29.81
N ILE A 543 -10.06 -27.45 31.00
CA ILE A 543 -9.67 -28.02 32.32
C ILE A 543 -8.42 -28.91 32.46
N GLY A 544 -7.48 -28.43 33.28
CA GLY A 544 -6.63 -29.25 34.17
C GLY A 544 -7.25 -29.41 35.58
N PRO A 545 -6.70 -30.26 36.47
CA PRO A 545 -7.38 -30.92 37.60
C PRO A 545 -7.99 -30.04 38.70
N PHE A 546 -7.93 -28.71 38.60
CA PHE A 546 -8.41 -27.78 39.62
C PHE A 546 -9.51 -26.81 39.13
N LEU A 547 -10.02 -26.97 37.90
CA LEU A 547 -11.02 -26.05 37.31
C LEU A 547 -12.26 -26.78 36.81
N LYS A 548 -13.45 -26.18 36.94
CA LYS A 548 -14.72 -26.76 36.45
C LYS A 548 -15.04 -26.25 35.05
N LYS A 549 -15.79 -27.06 34.28
CA LYS A 549 -16.07 -26.82 32.85
C LYS A 549 -17.07 -25.70 32.63
N GLU A 550 -17.88 -25.45 33.65
CA GLU A 550 -19.02 -24.55 33.61
C GLU A 550 -18.62 -23.06 33.74
N ASP A 551 -17.37 -22.77 34.13
CA ASP A 551 -16.90 -21.41 34.46
C ASP A 551 -16.10 -20.70 33.34
N VAL A 552 -15.93 -21.35 32.18
CA VAL A 552 -15.14 -20.78 31.07
C VAL A 552 -15.95 -19.71 30.33
N VAL A 553 -15.72 -18.44 30.68
CA VAL A 553 -16.22 -17.29 29.92
C VAL A 553 -15.51 -17.23 28.56
N ASN A 554 -16.28 -17.16 27.48
CA ASN A 554 -15.81 -16.86 26.13
C ASN A 554 -15.10 -15.49 26.11
N LYS A 555 -13.77 -15.47 26.29
CA LYS A 555 -12.90 -14.27 26.34
C LYS A 555 -13.20 -13.32 27.53
N ILE A 556 -12.15 -12.84 28.20
CA ILE A 556 -12.28 -12.00 29.42
C ILE A 556 -12.64 -10.54 29.09
N GLY A 557 -12.22 -10.04 27.93
CA GLY A 557 -12.47 -8.69 27.47
C GLY A 557 -13.81 -8.54 26.75
N ALA A 558 -14.30 -7.30 26.68
CA ALA A 558 -15.51 -6.97 25.93
C ALA A 558 -15.37 -7.28 24.43
N GLU A 559 -16.49 -7.57 23.77
CA GLU A 559 -16.57 -7.66 22.31
C GLU A 559 -16.38 -6.26 21.69
N ILE A 560 -15.53 -6.16 20.67
CA ILE A 560 -15.16 -4.86 20.06
C ILE A 560 -15.20 -4.84 18.52
N SER A 561 -15.68 -5.88 17.84
CA SER A 561 -15.72 -5.95 16.37
C SER A 561 -16.60 -4.87 15.73
N SER A 562 -17.54 -4.31 16.49
CA SER A 562 -18.46 -3.26 16.03
C SER A 562 -18.41 -1.99 16.90
N ILE A 563 -17.35 -1.82 17.70
CA ILE A 563 -17.24 -0.73 18.68
C ILE A 563 -17.28 0.66 18.02
N GLY A 564 -16.75 0.78 16.80
CA GLY A 564 -16.73 1.99 15.99
C GLY A 564 -18.12 2.44 15.53
N SER A 565 -19.13 1.56 15.59
CA SER A 565 -20.55 1.84 15.31
C SER A 565 -21.46 1.77 16.54
N LYS A 566 -20.92 1.46 17.73
CA LYS A 566 -21.75 1.32 18.93
C LYS A 566 -22.30 2.68 19.38
N PRO A 567 -23.63 2.86 19.55
CA PRO A 567 -24.20 4.13 19.99
C PRO A 567 -23.55 4.63 21.27
N PHE A 568 -23.29 5.94 21.35
CA PHE A 568 -22.55 6.53 22.47
C PHE A 568 -23.21 6.25 23.82
N GLU A 569 -24.54 6.30 23.87
CA GLU A 569 -25.35 6.06 25.07
C GLU A 569 -25.23 4.61 25.61
N ARG A 570 -24.68 3.68 24.81
CA ARG A 570 -24.43 2.29 25.23
C ARG A 570 -22.99 2.05 25.71
N LEU A 571 -22.17 3.10 25.79
CA LEU A 571 -20.81 3.02 26.30
C LEU A 571 -20.81 3.28 27.82
N ASP A 572 -20.09 2.44 28.56
CA ASP A 572 -20.00 2.55 30.01
C ASP A 572 -18.93 3.56 30.41
N THR A 573 -19.35 4.82 30.60
CA THR A 573 -18.46 5.94 30.93
C THR A 573 -18.05 6.01 32.42
N GLY A 574 -18.69 5.22 33.29
CA GLY A 574 -18.31 5.06 34.69
C GLY A 574 -18.03 6.37 35.45
N LYS A 575 -16.97 6.38 36.28
CA LYS A 575 -16.55 7.51 37.12
C LYS A 575 -16.09 8.76 36.33
N VAL A 576 -15.90 8.66 35.02
CA VAL A 576 -15.38 9.75 34.18
C VAL A 576 -16.40 10.29 33.19
N ALA A 577 -17.70 10.01 33.41
CA ALA A 577 -18.80 10.43 32.53
C ALA A 577 -18.75 11.92 32.13
N ASP A 578 -18.46 12.82 33.08
CA ASP A 578 -18.42 14.26 32.83
C ASP A 578 -17.30 14.71 31.87
N LYS A 579 -16.26 13.88 31.71
CA LYS A 579 -15.09 14.17 30.87
C LYS A 579 -15.21 13.57 29.47
N ILE A 580 -16.16 12.65 29.26
CA ILE A 580 -16.32 11.90 28.00
C ILE A 580 -17.53 12.45 27.24
N LYS A 581 -17.27 13.04 26.07
CA LYS A 581 -18.29 13.76 25.29
C LYS A 581 -18.83 12.97 24.10
N ASP A 582 -18.05 12.01 23.61
CA ASP A 582 -18.33 11.26 22.39
C ASP A 582 -17.59 9.91 22.38
N ARG A 583 -17.86 9.09 21.35
CA ARG A 583 -17.22 7.78 21.15
C ARG A 583 -15.69 7.90 21.04
N LYS A 584 -15.20 8.97 20.40
CA LYS A 584 -13.77 9.20 20.18
C LYS A 584 -13.02 9.40 21.51
N SER A 585 -13.52 10.30 22.35
CA SER A 585 -12.97 10.56 23.69
C SER A 585 -13.05 9.33 24.58
N TYR A 586 -14.16 8.57 24.53
CA TYR A 586 -14.28 7.30 25.24
C TYR A 586 -13.17 6.30 24.87
N LEU A 587 -13.00 6.03 23.57
CA LEU A 587 -12.00 5.09 23.07
C LEU A 587 -10.58 5.54 23.41
N LYS A 588 -10.27 6.84 23.22
CA LYS A 588 -8.98 7.40 23.57
C LYS A 588 -8.66 7.22 25.06
N THR A 589 -9.58 7.56 25.96
CA THR A 589 -9.38 7.38 27.40
C THR A 589 -9.26 5.91 27.80
N LYS A 590 -9.96 4.98 27.12
CA LYS A 590 -9.80 3.53 27.35
C LYS A 590 -8.41 3.03 26.96
N LEU A 591 -7.79 3.58 25.92
CA LEU A 591 -6.43 3.25 25.51
C LEU A 591 -5.38 3.88 26.43
N GLU A 592 -5.60 5.12 26.90
CA GLU A 592 -4.67 5.85 27.77
C GLU A 592 -4.65 5.34 29.20
N SER A 593 -5.83 5.05 29.76
CA SER A 593 -5.96 4.75 31.19
C SER A 593 -7.22 3.91 31.44
N PRO A 594 -7.23 2.62 31.05
CA PRO A 594 -8.45 1.80 31.05
C PRO A 594 -9.14 1.67 32.42
N ARG A 595 -8.36 1.72 33.51
CA ARG A 595 -8.82 1.50 34.90
C ARG A 595 -9.42 2.74 35.58
N VAL A 596 -9.44 3.92 34.94
CA VAL A 596 -10.03 5.14 35.55
C VAL A 596 -11.56 5.10 35.61
N PHE A 597 -12.18 4.24 34.80
CA PHE A 597 -13.63 4.18 34.68
C PHE A 597 -14.30 3.55 35.92
N ARG A 598 -13.70 2.49 36.48
CA ARG A 598 -14.22 1.71 37.61
C ARG A 598 -13.10 0.97 38.31
N ASP A 599 -13.33 0.61 39.57
CA ASP A 599 -12.44 -0.28 40.31
C ASP A 599 -12.54 -1.72 39.76
N ASN A 600 -11.49 -2.53 39.92
CA ASN A 600 -11.42 -3.93 39.48
C ASN A 600 -11.49 -4.19 37.96
N LEU A 601 -11.29 -3.18 37.11
CA LEU A 601 -11.15 -3.41 35.67
C LEU A 601 -9.87 -4.21 35.35
N LEU A 602 -10.03 -5.26 34.55
CA LEU A 602 -8.96 -6.23 34.26
C LEU A 602 -8.00 -5.77 33.16
N MET A 603 -8.45 -4.89 32.26
CA MET A 603 -7.62 -4.41 31.15
C MET A 603 -6.32 -3.81 31.71
N PRO A 604 -5.15 -4.38 31.34
CA PRO A 604 -3.87 -3.95 31.87
C PRO A 604 -3.40 -2.68 31.18
N ASP A 605 -2.35 -2.07 31.73
CA ASP A 605 -1.72 -0.89 31.14
C ASP A 605 -0.68 -1.32 30.08
N PHE A 606 -0.96 -1.03 28.82
CA PHE A 606 -0.04 -1.28 27.71
C PHE A 606 0.99 -0.15 27.53
N GLY A 607 0.80 0.98 28.21
CA GLY A 607 1.58 2.21 28.11
C GLY A 607 1.78 2.66 26.67
N PHE A 608 0.67 2.81 25.93
CA PHE A 608 0.72 3.23 24.53
C PHE A 608 1.26 4.67 24.43
N ASN A 609 2.09 4.92 23.42
CA ASN A 609 2.42 6.30 23.05
C ASN A 609 1.31 6.94 22.19
N GLU A 610 1.37 8.25 21.98
CA GLU A 610 0.36 9.00 21.23
C GLU A 610 0.09 8.43 19.83
N LYS A 611 1.14 8.03 19.11
CA LYS A 611 1.02 7.43 17.78
C LYS A 611 0.30 6.07 17.82
N GLU A 612 0.61 5.22 18.80
CA GLU A 612 -0.08 3.93 19.00
C GLU A 612 -1.57 4.17 19.32
N ILE A 613 -1.87 5.18 20.14
CA ILE A 613 -3.24 5.55 20.49
C ILE A 613 -4.01 6.03 19.27
N ASP A 614 -3.44 6.93 18.46
CA ASP A 614 -4.10 7.46 17.28
C ASP A 614 -4.33 6.39 16.21
N GLY A 615 -3.36 5.50 16.00
CA GLY A 615 -3.50 4.34 15.11
C GLY A 615 -4.62 3.39 15.57
N LEU A 616 -4.59 2.99 16.84
CA LEU A 616 -5.61 2.11 17.43
C LEU A 616 -6.99 2.78 17.42
N LEU A 617 -7.09 4.06 17.74
CA LEU A 617 -8.33 4.83 17.69
C LEU A 617 -8.90 4.85 16.27
N THR A 618 -8.08 5.14 15.28
CA THR A 618 -8.48 5.13 13.86
C THR A 618 -9.02 3.76 13.45
N MET A 619 -8.29 2.69 13.78
CA MET A 619 -8.71 1.32 13.50
C MET A 619 -10.00 0.94 14.23
N LEU A 620 -10.12 1.22 15.54
CA LEU A 620 -11.32 0.90 16.32
C LEU A 620 -12.55 1.68 15.83
N LEU A 621 -12.39 2.89 15.31
CA LEU A 621 -13.48 3.61 14.65
C LEU A 621 -13.94 2.90 13.37
N GLY A 622 -13.05 2.19 12.67
CA GLY A 622 -13.34 1.39 11.48
C GLY A 622 -14.03 0.05 11.77
N PHE A 623 -13.96 -0.45 12.99
CA PHE A 623 -14.68 -1.65 13.44
C PHE A 623 -16.17 -1.36 13.58
N THR A 624 -16.90 -1.47 12.48
CA THR A 624 -18.34 -1.18 12.40
C THR A 624 -19.13 -2.43 12.02
N ALA A 625 -20.42 -2.44 12.37
CA ALA A 625 -21.36 -3.46 11.92
C ALA A 625 -21.84 -3.26 10.46
N GLU A 626 -21.20 -2.37 9.69
CA GLU A 626 -21.59 -2.06 8.32
C GLU A 626 -21.12 -3.16 7.36
N GLU A 627 -22.06 -3.68 6.56
CA GLU A 627 -21.76 -4.67 5.53
C GLU A 627 -21.61 -3.99 4.18
N VAL A 628 -20.43 -4.15 3.56
CA VAL A 628 -20.13 -3.64 2.22
C VAL A 628 -20.24 -4.78 1.19
N PRO A 629 -20.97 -4.60 0.07
CA PRO A 629 -21.06 -5.60 -0.98
C PRO A 629 -19.70 -5.96 -1.58
N LEU A 630 -19.51 -7.24 -1.96
CA LEU A 630 -18.23 -7.77 -2.45
C LEU A 630 -17.61 -6.98 -3.62
N ARG A 631 -18.43 -6.38 -4.50
CA ARG A 631 -17.93 -5.60 -5.64
C ARG A 631 -17.20 -4.31 -5.24
N TYR A 632 -17.44 -3.82 -4.03
CA TYR A 632 -16.74 -2.66 -3.46
C TYR A 632 -15.56 -3.10 -2.59
N LYS A 633 -15.38 -4.42 -2.36
CA LYS A 633 -14.32 -4.95 -1.53
C LYS A 633 -13.08 -5.26 -2.35
N VAL A 634 -11.93 -4.91 -1.80
CA VAL A 634 -10.63 -5.37 -2.23
C VAL A 634 -10.20 -6.47 -1.26
N LEU A 635 -10.34 -7.71 -1.73
CA LEU A 635 -10.06 -8.91 -0.93
C LEU A 635 -8.56 -9.23 -0.94
N ASP A 636 -8.03 -9.65 0.20
CA ASP A 636 -6.68 -10.21 0.30
C ASP A 636 -6.80 -11.74 0.23
N ILE A 637 -6.78 -12.29 -0.98
CA ILE A 637 -6.81 -13.74 -1.15
C ILE A 637 -5.42 -14.28 -0.82
N PRO A 638 -5.23 -15.00 0.31
CA PRO A 638 -3.93 -15.53 0.67
C PRO A 638 -3.49 -16.53 -0.40
N SER A 639 -2.21 -16.48 -0.77
CA SER A 639 -1.65 -17.47 -1.69
C SER A 639 -1.64 -18.85 -1.03
N ASP A 640 -2.14 -19.86 -1.74
CA ASP A 640 -2.08 -21.26 -1.34
C ASP A 640 -0.77 -21.95 -1.76
N TYR A 641 0.17 -21.19 -2.30
CA TYR A 641 1.42 -21.70 -2.84
C TYR A 641 2.26 -22.41 -1.76
N LYS A 642 2.67 -23.64 -2.06
CA LYS A 642 3.56 -24.42 -1.20
C LYS A 642 4.88 -24.65 -1.93
N LEU A 643 5.98 -24.47 -1.21
CA LEU A 643 7.29 -24.89 -1.69
C LEU A 643 7.32 -26.41 -1.82
N THR A 644 7.95 -26.92 -2.87
CA THR A 644 8.01 -28.36 -3.18
C THR A 644 9.45 -28.86 -3.34
N GLY A 645 9.63 -30.18 -3.22
CA GLY A 645 10.91 -30.84 -3.47
C GLY A 645 11.98 -30.53 -2.41
N ASP A 646 13.24 -30.74 -2.77
CA ASP A 646 14.36 -30.55 -1.82
C ASP A 646 14.60 -29.08 -1.47
N PHE A 647 14.20 -28.15 -2.33
CA PHE A 647 14.22 -26.72 -2.01
C PHE A 647 13.33 -26.40 -0.81
N ALA A 648 12.16 -27.04 -0.68
CA ALA A 648 11.26 -26.82 0.47
C ALA A 648 11.93 -27.22 1.79
N LYS A 649 12.72 -28.30 1.80
CA LYS A 649 13.45 -28.76 2.99
C LYS A 649 14.52 -27.75 3.40
N ILE A 650 15.28 -27.23 2.44
CA ILE A 650 16.31 -26.20 2.69
C ILE A 650 15.65 -24.90 3.17
N ALA A 651 14.58 -24.47 2.50
CA ALA A 651 13.85 -23.26 2.84
C ALA A 651 13.24 -23.32 4.25
N GLU A 652 12.85 -24.50 4.72
CA GLU A 652 12.34 -24.72 6.08
C GLU A 652 13.46 -24.77 7.13
N ASP A 653 14.60 -25.40 6.83
CA ASP A 653 15.75 -25.47 7.74
C ASP A 653 16.38 -24.09 8.01
N VAL A 654 16.55 -23.31 6.94
CA VAL A 654 17.10 -21.93 6.98
C VAL A 654 16.01 -20.88 7.16
N LYS A 655 14.74 -21.29 7.17
CA LYS A 655 13.57 -20.41 7.31
C LYS A 655 13.58 -19.26 6.29
N CYS A 656 13.84 -19.53 5.01
CA CYS A 656 13.88 -18.52 3.93
C CYS A 656 12.64 -17.61 3.93
N LEU A 657 11.45 -18.19 4.11
CA LEU A 657 10.17 -17.48 4.14
C LEU A 657 9.95 -16.61 5.39
N SER A 658 10.80 -16.71 6.42
CA SER A 658 10.76 -15.75 7.54
C SER A 658 11.25 -14.36 7.12
N CYS A 659 12.09 -14.30 6.08
CA CYS A 659 12.64 -13.07 5.55
C CYS A 659 12.06 -12.73 4.18
N HIS A 660 12.05 -13.69 3.25
CA HIS A 660 11.65 -13.50 1.86
C HIS A 660 10.17 -13.81 1.64
N THR A 661 9.59 -13.14 0.64
CA THR A 661 8.30 -13.51 0.07
C THR A 661 8.54 -14.34 -1.21
N ILE A 662 7.74 -15.38 -1.42
CA ILE A 662 7.70 -16.18 -2.65
C ILE A 662 6.24 -16.45 -3.00
N LYS A 663 5.81 -15.98 -4.17
CA LYS A 663 4.44 -16.10 -4.70
C LYS A 663 3.39 -15.75 -3.64
N GLY A 664 3.60 -14.63 -2.94
CA GLY A 664 2.69 -14.14 -1.89
C GLY A 664 2.80 -14.83 -0.53
N VAL A 665 3.69 -15.81 -0.35
CA VAL A 665 3.91 -16.50 0.92
C VAL A 665 5.24 -16.06 1.55
N GLY A 666 5.26 -15.79 2.85
CA GLY A 666 6.46 -15.47 3.62
C GLY A 666 6.48 -14.05 4.21
N GLY A 667 7.68 -13.50 4.36
CA GLY A 667 7.93 -12.23 5.05
C GLY A 667 8.33 -11.09 4.10
N GLY A 668 8.02 -9.85 4.48
CA GLY A 668 8.45 -8.63 3.78
C GLY A 668 9.77 -8.04 4.28
N PHE A 669 10.60 -8.84 4.96
CA PHE A 669 11.88 -8.34 5.45
C PHE A 669 12.88 -8.21 4.31
N ALA A 670 13.11 -9.28 3.58
CA ALA A 670 14.04 -9.34 2.47
C ALA A 670 13.29 -9.16 1.13
N PRO A 671 14.00 -9.02 -0.01
CA PRO A 671 13.36 -8.89 -1.31
C PRO A 671 12.42 -10.06 -1.61
N ASP A 672 11.32 -9.76 -2.32
CA ASP A 672 10.45 -10.77 -2.91
C ASP A 672 11.25 -11.55 -3.96
N LEU A 673 11.27 -12.88 -3.84
CA LEU A 673 12.00 -13.78 -4.73
C LEU A 673 11.11 -14.41 -5.80
N THR A 674 9.82 -14.03 -5.89
CA THR A 674 8.80 -14.64 -6.76
C THR A 674 9.26 -14.84 -8.21
N PHE A 675 10.04 -13.88 -8.74
CA PHE A 675 10.58 -13.91 -10.09
C PHE A 675 12.10 -13.76 -10.13
N GLU A 676 12.80 -14.12 -9.05
CA GLU A 676 14.25 -13.87 -8.92
C GLU A 676 15.06 -14.51 -10.06
N GLY A 677 14.62 -15.66 -10.59
CA GLY A 677 15.27 -16.36 -11.71
C GLY A 677 15.22 -15.59 -13.02
N SER A 678 14.22 -14.73 -13.23
CA SER A 678 14.17 -13.81 -14.38
C SER A 678 14.96 -12.52 -14.15
N LYS A 679 15.34 -12.23 -12.90
CA LYS A 679 15.90 -10.93 -12.50
C LYS A 679 17.42 -10.92 -12.40
N VAL A 680 18.03 -11.96 -11.84
CA VAL A 680 19.47 -12.01 -11.57
C VAL A 680 20.19 -13.02 -12.44
N LYS A 681 21.48 -12.75 -12.67
CA LYS A 681 22.39 -13.71 -13.31
C LYS A 681 22.67 -14.87 -12.35
N ILE A 682 22.64 -16.10 -12.88
CA ILE A 682 22.75 -17.31 -12.08
C ILE A 682 24.15 -17.48 -11.48
N GLU A 683 25.19 -17.08 -12.21
CA GLU A 683 26.58 -17.11 -11.77
C GLU A 683 26.76 -16.18 -10.56
N TRP A 684 26.23 -14.96 -10.65
CA TRP A 684 26.25 -14.02 -9.53
C TRP A 684 25.47 -14.55 -8.33
N LEU A 685 24.27 -15.11 -8.54
CA LEU A 685 23.45 -15.64 -7.45
C LEU A 685 24.14 -16.80 -6.73
N ARG A 686 24.84 -17.66 -7.48
CA ARG A 686 25.63 -18.77 -6.91
C ARG A 686 26.72 -18.24 -5.99
N ASP A 687 27.47 -17.22 -6.41
CA ASP A 687 28.53 -16.62 -5.60
C ASP A 687 27.96 -15.87 -4.39
N PHE A 688 26.84 -15.17 -4.58
CA PHE A 688 26.15 -14.45 -3.52
C PHE A 688 25.62 -15.38 -2.42
N LEU A 689 25.07 -16.55 -2.77
CA LEU A 689 24.63 -17.53 -1.78
C LEU A 689 25.80 -18.08 -0.96
N LYS A 690 26.99 -18.24 -1.58
CA LYS A 690 28.21 -18.73 -0.93
C LYS A 690 28.83 -17.70 0.02
N ASN A 691 28.85 -16.43 -0.40
CA ASN A 691 29.39 -15.35 0.38
C ASN A 691 28.57 -14.06 0.13
N PRO A 692 27.52 -13.80 0.93
CA PRO A 692 26.62 -12.68 0.68
C PRO A 692 27.32 -11.32 0.88
N ASP A 693 27.75 -10.74 -0.25
CA ASP A 693 28.39 -9.42 -0.30
C ASP A 693 27.40 -8.28 0.05
N VAL A 694 27.94 -7.14 0.47
CA VAL A 694 27.16 -5.95 0.84
C VAL A 694 26.73 -5.20 -0.42
N ILE A 695 25.57 -5.57 -0.96
CA ILE A 695 24.98 -4.88 -2.14
C ILE A 695 24.54 -3.45 -1.79
N ARG A 696 24.13 -3.21 -0.54
CA ARG A 696 23.67 -1.91 -0.05
C ARG A 696 24.29 -1.64 1.33
N PRO A 697 25.25 -0.71 1.45
CA PRO A 697 25.97 -0.46 2.72
C PRO A 697 25.07 -0.07 3.89
N MET A 698 23.90 0.51 3.61
CA MET A 698 22.97 1.08 4.61
C MET A 698 21.64 0.31 4.74
N LEU A 699 21.50 -0.87 4.12
CA LEU A 699 20.24 -1.64 4.09
C LEU A 699 20.40 -3.12 4.45
N LYS A 700 19.27 -3.83 4.56
CA LYS A 700 19.14 -5.22 5.00
C LYS A 700 20.10 -6.15 4.25
N GLN A 701 20.92 -6.87 5.01
CA GLN A 701 21.93 -7.80 4.52
C GLN A 701 21.48 -9.26 4.75
N MET A 702 21.84 -10.16 3.85
CA MET A 702 21.57 -11.59 4.04
C MET A 702 22.54 -12.15 5.11
N PRO A 703 22.06 -12.90 6.12
CA PRO A 703 22.93 -13.56 7.09
C PRO A 703 23.79 -14.64 6.43
N MET A 704 24.95 -14.92 7.04
CA MET A 704 25.79 -16.05 6.62
C MET A 704 25.30 -17.32 7.30
N PHE A 705 24.55 -18.13 6.55
CA PHE A 705 24.16 -19.47 6.99
C PHE A 705 25.27 -20.45 6.63
N LYS A 706 25.73 -21.27 7.59
CA LYS A 706 26.72 -22.35 7.33
C LYS A 706 26.09 -23.53 6.61
N LEU A 707 25.54 -23.24 5.45
CA LEU A 707 24.92 -24.23 4.62
C LEU A 707 26.02 -25.22 4.13
N GLY A 708 25.62 -26.46 3.87
CA GLY A 708 26.37 -27.68 3.55
C GLY A 708 27.79 -27.94 4.08
N GLY A 709 28.00 -27.81 5.39
CA GLY A 709 29.09 -28.54 6.05
C GLY A 709 28.72 -30.01 6.33
N GLU A 710 29.62 -30.94 6.01
CA GLU A 710 29.72 -32.21 6.75
C GLU A 710 30.26 -31.90 8.16
N ILE A 711 29.81 -32.65 9.16
CA ILE A 711 30.32 -32.57 10.53
C ILE A 711 31.81 -32.92 10.49
N GLY A 712 32.70 -31.93 10.58
CA GLY A 712 34.14 -32.15 10.77
C GLY A 712 35.03 -31.18 10.01
N MET A 713 35.54 -30.18 10.74
CA MET A 713 36.83 -29.48 10.59
C MET A 713 37.33 -29.07 9.18
N ILE A 714 37.52 -27.75 9.05
CA ILE A 714 38.38 -27.01 8.09
C ILE A 714 37.68 -26.59 6.77
N ARG A 715 37.36 -25.28 6.73
CA ARG A 715 36.97 -24.44 5.57
C ARG A 715 35.51 -24.57 5.09
N GLY A 716 34.66 -23.73 5.66
CA GLY A 716 33.24 -23.64 5.32
C GLY A 716 32.96 -23.14 3.91
N TYR A 717 32.05 -23.84 3.23
CA TYR A 717 31.21 -23.39 2.13
C TYR A 717 29.98 -24.29 2.11
N LEU A 718 28.84 -23.76 1.62
CA LEU A 718 27.73 -24.57 1.12
C LEU A 718 28.20 -25.84 0.42
N SER A 719 27.53 -26.97 0.68
CA SER A 719 27.70 -28.13 -0.21
C SER A 719 27.21 -27.67 -1.58
N GLU A 720 28.01 -27.86 -2.62
CA GLU A 720 27.64 -27.47 -3.98
C GLU A 720 26.25 -28.01 -4.36
N HIS A 721 25.86 -29.13 -3.76
CA HIS A 721 24.54 -29.74 -3.94
C HIS A 721 23.38 -28.85 -3.47
N GLU A 722 23.42 -28.30 -2.24
CA GLU A 722 22.35 -27.42 -1.73
C GLU A 722 22.25 -26.13 -2.55
N VAL A 723 23.38 -25.52 -2.94
CA VAL A 723 23.38 -24.34 -3.83
C VAL A 723 22.72 -24.67 -5.15
N ASN A 724 23.08 -25.81 -5.75
CA ASN A 724 22.49 -26.22 -7.02
C ASN A 724 20.99 -26.48 -6.90
N ILE A 725 20.49 -27.01 -5.79
CA ILE A 725 19.05 -27.14 -5.54
C ILE A 725 18.38 -25.77 -5.52
N ILE A 726 18.92 -24.81 -4.75
CA ILE A 726 18.37 -23.45 -4.66
C ILE A 726 18.38 -22.77 -6.04
N ILE A 727 19.52 -22.79 -6.73
CA ILE A 727 19.68 -22.19 -8.06
C ILE A 727 18.73 -22.82 -9.08
N ASN A 728 18.62 -24.15 -9.09
CA ASN A 728 17.73 -24.86 -9.99
C ASN A 728 16.27 -24.49 -9.73
N TYR A 729 15.85 -24.39 -8.47
CA TYR A 729 14.49 -23.96 -8.14
C TYR A 729 14.23 -22.53 -8.60
N ILE A 730 15.13 -21.60 -8.29
CA ILE A 730 14.99 -20.18 -8.65
C ILE A 730 14.90 -20.02 -10.17
N ARG A 731 15.80 -20.63 -10.95
CA ARG A 731 15.84 -20.48 -12.40
C ARG A 731 14.69 -21.17 -13.15
N THR A 732 13.97 -22.10 -12.50
CA THR A 732 12.89 -22.89 -13.15
C THR A 732 11.50 -22.52 -12.66
N VAL A 733 11.33 -22.27 -11.36
CA VAL A 733 10.03 -22.05 -10.72
C VAL A 733 9.77 -20.58 -10.44
N LEU A 734 10.82 -19.81 -10.14
CA LEU A 734 10.74 -18.39 -9.78
C LEU A 734 11.08 -17.49 -10.97
N VAL A 735 10.35 -17.69 -12.06
CA VAL A 735 10.49 -16.95 -13.32
C VAL A 735 9.15 -16.36 -13.74
N THR A 736 9.18 -15.29 -14.53
CA THR A 736 8.00 -14.65 -15.12
C THR A 736 8.19 -14.39 -16.61
N ARG A 737 7.08 -14.35 -17.35
CA ARG A 737 7.04 -13.94 -18.77
C ARG A 737 6.92 -12.42 -18.94
N ASP A 738 6.66 -11.68 -17.85
CA ASP A 738 6.57 -10.22 -17.89
C ASP A 738 7.95 -9.56 -18.07
N ILE A 739 9.02 -10.28 -17.76
CA ILE A 739 10.40 -9.86 -17.99
C ILE A 739 10.86 -10.56 -19.27
N PRO A 740 11.22 -9.80 -20.32
CA PRO A 740 11.76 -10.37 -21.55
C PRO A 740 13.00 -11.22 -21.27
N ASP A 741 13.17 -12.32 -22.00
CA ASP A 741 14.37 -13.15 -21.85
C ASP A 741 15.63 -12.43 -22.36
N ASP A 742 16.78 -12.91 -21.89
CA ASP A 742 18.06 -12.29 -22.19
C ASP A 742 18.43 -12.38 -23.67
N PHE A 743 17.98 -13.42 -24.38
CA PHE A 743 18.29 -13.60 -25.80
C PHE A 743 17.58 -12.53 -26.64
N GLU A 744 16.28 -12.34 -26.42
CA GLU A 744 15.49 -11.30 -27.07
C GLU A 744 16.01 -9.91 -26.73
N MET A 745 16.35 -9.67 -25.46
CA MET A 745 16.86 -8.36 -25.04
C MET A 745 18.24 -8.06 -25.60
N ASN A 746 19.17 -9.01 -25.60
CA ASN A 746 20.50 -8.80 -26.19
C ASN A 746 20.42 -8.50 -27.69
N LYS A 747 19.43 -9.07 -28.39
CA LYS A 747 19.14 -8.72 -29.80
C LYS A 747 18.62 -7.29 -29.96
N ARG A 748 17.83 -6.78 -29.01
CA ARG A 748 17.36 -5.38 -29.03
C ARG A 748 18.45 -4.39 -28.67
N LEU A 749 19.48 -4.85 -27.95
CA LEU A 749 20.59 -4.03 -27.48
C LEU A 749 21.77 -3.94 -28.45
N THR A 750 21.74 -4.69 -29.56
CA THR A 750 22.92 -4.85 -30.45
C THR A 750 23.32 -3.57 -31.20
N ASP A 751 22.34 -2.71 -31.52
CA ASP A 751 22.54 -1.46 -32.29
C ASP A 751 22.32 -0.18 -31.44
N VAL A 752 22.53 -0.27 -30.12
CA VAL A 752 22.14 0.75 -29.13
C VAL A 752 23.36 1.50 -28.59
N ASN A 753 23.26 2.83 -28.39
CA ASN A 753 24.39 3.68 -28.01
C ASN A 753 24.57 3.79 -26.49
N ALA A 754 25.56 3.08 -25.94
CA ALA A 754 25.86 3.10 -24.50
C ALA A 754 26.33 4.48 -23.98
N GLU A 755 27.02 5.28 -24.80
CA GLU A 755 27.45 6.63 -24.38
C GLU A 755 26.27 7.61 -24.30
N GLU A 756 25.29 7.45 -25.17
CA GLU A 756 24.02 8.17 -25.08
C GLU A 756 23.24 7.77 -23.82
N GLY A 757 23.19 6.47 -23.52
CA GLY A 757 22.62 5.95 -22.27
C GLY A 757 23.26 6.57 -21.02
N LYS A 758 24.59 6.68 -21.01
CA LYS A 758 25.35 7.33 -19.93
C LYS A 758 25.02 8.83 -19.82
N ALA A 759 24.89 9.53 -20.94
CA ALA A 759 24.50 10.94 -20.95
C ALA A 759 23.07 11.13 -20.42
N LEU A 760 22.12 10.27 -20.83
CA LEU A 760 20.75 10.24 -20.35
C LEU A 760 20.68 9.94 -18.85
N PHE A 761 21.45 8.97 -18.36
CA PHE A 761 21.53 8.62 -16.94
C PHE A 761 21.96 9.81 -16.07
N ARG A 762 22.89 10.64 -16.56
CA ARG A 762 23.28 11.89 -15.90
C ARG A 762 22.18 12.95 -16.00
N LYS A 763 21.62 13.16 -17.19
CA LYS A 763 20.60 14.17 -17.47
C LYS A 763 19.32 13.96 -16.66
N LYS A 764 18.89 12.72 -16.47
CA LYS A 764 17.70 12.38 -15.66
C LYS A 764 17.98 12.35 -14.15
N GLY A 765 19.21 12.68 -13.73
CA GLY A 765 19.57 12.85 -12.32
C GLY A 765 19.79 11.53 -11.57
N CYS A 766 20.01 10.41 -12.26
CA CYS A 766 20.10 9.10 -11.62
C CYS A 766 21.28 9.00 -10.63
N LEU A 767 22.39 9.71 -10.90
CA LEU A 767 23.53 9.83 -9.98
C LEU A 767 23.20 10.55 -8.66
N GLY A 768 22.12 11.33 -8.61
CA GLY A 768 21.67 11.94 -7.35
C GLY A 768 21.27 10.89 -6.31
N CYS A 769 20.82 9.72 -6.77
CA CYS A 769 20.44 8.60 -5.90
C CYS A 769 21.40 7.42 -5.96
N HIS A 770 21.95 7.08 -7.14
CA HIS A 770 22.75 5.88 -7.37
C HIS A 770 24.25 6.17 -7.41
N GLN A 771 25.03 5.23 -6.88
CA GLN A 771 26.50 5.26 -6.92
C GLN A 771 27.04 4.46 -8.13
N ILE A 772 28.00 5.04 -8.85
CA ILE A 772 28.83 4.38 -9.88
C ILE A 772 30.29 4.71 -9.58
N GLY A 773 31.10 3.69 -9.25
CA GLY A 773 32.45 3.87 -8.76
C GLY A 773 32.46 4.68 -7.47
N LYS A 774 33.15 5.82 -7.48
CA LYS A 774 33.22 6.77 -6.34
C LYS A 774 32.21 7.91 -6.45
N ASP A 775 31.49 8.01 -7.57
CA ASP A 775 30.58 9.11 -7.87
C ASP A 775 29.12 8.74 -7.54
N GLY A 776 28.33 9.72 -7.12
CA GLY A 776 26.88 9.61 -6.94
C GLY A 776 26.41 9.48 -5.49
N GLY A 777 25.12 9.16 -5.31
CA GLY A 777 24.44 9.06 -4.02
C GLY A 777 24.33 7.64 -3.46
N ALA A 778 23.99 7.53 -2.17
CA ALA A 778 23.81 6.25 -1.46
C ALA A 778 22.34 5.90 -1.16
N VAL A 779 21.39 6.62 -1.76
CA VAL A 779 19.95 6.40 -1.57
C VAL A 779 19.49 5.15 -2.34
N GLY A 780 19.91 5.05 -3.59
CA GLY A 780 19.70 3.89 -4.47
C GLY A 780 20.79 2.83 -4.31
N PRO A 781 20.58 1.60 -4.82
CA PRO A 781 21.62 0.58 -4.86
C PRO A 781 22.85 1.04 -5.66
N ASN A 782 24.02 0.56 -5.25
CA ASN A 782 25.26 0.73 -6.01
C ASN A 782 25.13 0.00 -7.36
N LEU A 783 25.40 0.70 -8.46
CA LEU A 783 25.24 0.21 -9.82
C LEU A 783 26.57 -0.10 -10.53
N SER A 784 27.71 0.07 -9.87
CA SER A 784 29.06 -0.09 -10.48
C SER A 784 29.25 -1.44 -11.17
N SER A 785 28.68 -2.50 -10.60
CA SER A 785 28.73 -3.87 -11.13
C SER A 785 27.35 -4.42 -11.47
N VAL A 786 26.36 -3.55 -11.74
CA VAL A 786 24.97 -3.99 -11.95
C VAL A 786 24.82 -4.93 -13.16
N GLY A 787 25.60 -4.72 -14.21
CA GLY A 787 25.63 -5.57 -15.40
C GLY A 787 26.17 -6.97 -15.13
N SER A 788 26.94 -7.19 -14.05
CA SER A 788 27.37 -8.53 -13.61
C SER A 788 26.32 -9.22 -12.74
N ARG A 789 25.33 -8.49 -12.22
CA ARG A 789 24.34 -8.98 -11.26
C ARG A 789 22.96 -9.19 -11.85
N LEU A 790 22.48 -8.26 -12.66
CA LEU A 790 21.10 -8.24 -13.17
C LEU A 790 21.02 -8.63 -14.64
N ASN A 791 19.92 -9.27 -14.99
CA ASN A 791 19.59 -9.62 -16.36
C ASN A 791 19.14 -8.36 -17.14
N PRO A 792 19.54 -8.21 -18.43
CA PRO A 792 19.15 -7.08 -19.27
C PRO A 792 17.63 -6.84 -19.33
N GLY A 793 16.82 -7.90 -19.39
CA GLY A 793 15.36 -7.78 -19.44
C GLY A 793 14.77 -7.17 -18.18
N TYR A 794 15.30 -7.52 -17.00
CA TYR A 794 14.86 -6.91 -15.76
C TYR A 794 15.27 -5.44 -15.68
N LEU A 795 16.51 -5.10 -16.08
CA LEU A 795 16.96 -3.71 -16.13
C LEU A 795 16.03 -2.86 -16.99
N TYR A 796 15.67 -3.34 -18.18
CA TYR A 796 14.74 -2.67 -19.09
C TYR A 796 13.36 -2.47 -18.46
N MET A 797 12.77 -3.53 -17.90
CA MET A 797 11.42 -3.45 -17.32
C MET A 797 11.36 -2.60 -16.06
N HIS A 798 12.40 -2.63 -15.22
CA HIS A 798 12.46 -1.80 -14.02
C HIS A 798 12.49 -0.31 -14.37
N GLN A 799 13.25 0.09 -15.39
CA GLN A 799 13.29 1.49 -15.83
C GLN A 799 11.99 1.95 -16.49
N LYS A 800 11.28 1.03 -17.17
CA LYS A 800 10.00 1.32 -17.82
C LYS A 800 8.91 1.62 -16.81
N ASP A 801 8.85 0.87 -15.72
CA ASP A 801 7.89 1.07 -14.63
C ASP A 801 8.43 0.49 -13.30
N PRO A 802 9.19 1.30 -12.53
CA PRO A 802 9.81 0.82 -11.29
C PRO A 802 8.78 0.35 -10.27
N GLN A 803 7.64 1.04 -10.15
CA GLN A 803 6.57 0.75 -9.19
C GLN A 803 5.83 -0.54 -9.55
N LYS A 804 5.66 -0.84 -10.83
CA LYS A 804 5.08 -2.12 -11.26
C LYS A 804 6.01 -3.30 -10.94
N MET A 805 7.32 -3.14 -11.14
CA MET A 805 8.28 -4.21 -10.87
C MET A 805 8.55 -4.41 -9.37
N VAL A 806 8.56 -3.32 -8.61
CA VAL A 806 8.78 -3.33 -7.16
C VAL A 806 7.74 -2.41 -6.52
N PRO A 807 6.61 -2.96 -6.02
CA PRO A 807 5.61 -2.18 -5.30
C PRO A 807 6.24 -1.40 -4.14
N GLY A 808 6.08 -0.08 -4.14
CA GLY A 808 6.73 0.82 -3.17
C GLY A 808 8.14 1.29 -3.55
N ALA A 809 8.59 1.08 -4.79
CA ALA A 809 9.82 1.68 -5.31
C ALA A 809 9.81 3.21 -5.18
N VAL A 810 10.89 3.76 -4.63
CA VAL A 810 11.11 5.20 -4.50
C VAL A 810 11.60 5.82 -5.81
N GLU A 811 12.23 5.02 -6.67
CA GLU A 811 12.68 5.45 -8.00
C GLU A 811 11.50 5.97 -8.83
N PRO A 812 11.48 7.24 -9.26
CA PRO A 812 10.36 7.78 -10.03
C PRO A 812 10.16 7.07 -11.36
N ASN A 813 8.91 6.97 -11.82
CA ASN A 813 8.66 6.62 -13.22
C ASN A 813 8.94 7.84 -14.10
N TYR A 814 10.02 7.78 -14.88
CA TYR A 814 10.46 8.87 -15.76
C TYR A 814 9.71 8.94 -17.10
N ASN A 815 8.74 8.04 -17.35
CA ASN A 815 7.98 7.94 -18.60
C ASN A 815 8.87 7.96 -19.85
N MET A 816 9.98 7.22 -19.80
CA MET A 816 10.98 7.16 -20.87
C MET A 816 10.40 6.50 -22.13
N ASN A 817 10.80 7.01 -23.30
CA ASN A 817 10.46 6.37 -24.56
C ASN A 817 11.30 5.11 -24.81
N GLU A 818 10.98 4.34 -25.86
CA GLU A 818 11.64 3.06 -26.11
C GLU A 818 13.15 3.18 -26.36
N GLU A 819 13.58 4.21 -27.09
CA GLU A 819 14.99 4.45 -27.39
C GLU A 819 15.79 4.84 -26.14
N GLU A 820 15.24 5.74 -25.31
CA GLU A 820 15.84 6.13 -24.02
C GLU A 820 16.01 4.92 -23.10
N LEU A 821 15.00 4.04 -23.03
CA LEU A 821 15.03 2.82 -22.21
C LEU A 821 16.11 1.85 -22.68
N LEU A 822 16.24 1.64 -23.99
CA LEU A 822 17.26 0.76 -24.55
C LEU A 822 18.67 1.33 -24.30
N ASN A 823 18.88 2.62 -24.57
CA ASN A 823 20.16 3.30 -24.37
C ASN A 823 20.66 3.21 -22.93
N ILE A 824 19.82 3.53 -21.93
CA ILE A 824 20.21 3.42 -20.52
C ILE A 824 20.41 1.94 -20.13
N THR A 825 19.56 1.03 -20.59
CA THR A 825 19.75 -0.41 -20.33
C THR A 825 21.11 -0.90 -20.84
N GLN A 826 21.50 -0.51 -22.05
CA GLN A 826 22.79 -0.89 -22.62
C GLN A 826 23.96 -0.33 -21.81
N TYR A 827 23.86 0.92 -21.35
CA TYR A 827 24.86 1.50 -20.45
C TYR A 827 24.99 0.69 -19.16
N LEU A 828 23.88 0.33 -18.50
CA LEU A 828 23.89 -0.42 -17.25
C LEU A 828 24.42 -1.85 -17.42
N VAL A 829 24.12 -2.51 -18.53
CA VAL A 829 24.65 -3.87 -18.84
C VAL A 829 26.18 -3.87 -18.97
N ASN A 830 26.77 -2.75 -19.43
CA ASN A 830 28.23 -2.60 -19.56
C ASN A 830 28.95 -2.33 -18.22
N LEU A 831 28.21 -2.04 -17.14
CA LEU A 831 28.77 -1.83 -15.80
C LEU A 831 29.06 -3.18 -15.13
N GLN A 832 30.20 -3.80 -15.45
CA GLN A 832 30.54 -5.15 -14.99
C GLN A 832 31.60 -5.23 -13.89
N LYS A 833 32.26 -4.11 -13.53
CA LYS A 833 33.33 -4.08 -12.51
C LYS A 833 33.27 -2.83 -11.66
#